data_AF-A0A937X5B9-F1
#
_entry.id   AF-A0A937X5B9-F1
#
_cell.length_a   1.000
_cell.length_b   1.000
_cell.length_c   1.000
_cell.angle_alpha   90.00
_cell.angle_beta   90.00
_cell.angle_gamma   90.00
#
_symmetry.space_group_name_H-M   'P 1'
#
loop_
_entity.id
_entity.type
_entity.pdbx_description
1 polymer ?
#
loop_
_entity_poly.entity_id
_entity_poly.type
_entity_poly.pdbx_seq_one_letter_code
_entity_poly.pdbx_strand_id
1 'polypeptide(L)'
;PADTRVPDHTIWNHLDLSSALAGAHQAGEPAILTLSLGPVQDFIAQARSVSDLWAGSHLVSALAGEAIRHIAATVGPDAVLVPHLRGLAAFDAWLLDEAAAAGVREAWLDRFRRCEAAWLAGATDANPLFAAAIPNRIVAIVPRQAAEAIATGAVNAARAAAARWADQAVTALFGGVDTGHAAKQVAHQLSGFPEAHWAIADWPRDVEGPAVAALRRLETDQVWPEDRLFSSTQWQVLSRSVELEGAKFYRPNAGILYPAVFGVADRTLAASKALRPFEALDQRGYRCSLCGEREWLTPDERLLDLPPGKRDLDPADPWPRQAGRMGVKAGEHLCALCGLKRAWPRLFADQVGKLIGSSVSRYVVSTHTMALATTLDRLIANSDSPDLPALRDLAGDAESTALPRLLYQRAGQVSDGVLDLCRKLPGAFDAAREKDDEASYAKLSDLLSKVARRRVEAYYALILLDGDHMGAWLTGTPFEAGETEVHTSLPFERSWHPKIRESVAGRRPGPDVLAYMQARRPASPGRHAAISQALAAFSSILAPYLVEGTCKGKVIYAGGDDLLAMVSVDDLLPAMLRLRLGYSGIALGDVEDQDLRYVAKGYAFHRGRIIQLMGEAASASIGAVIAHHQAPLGAVLRSLHEAEREAKDAGRNAFSIRVLKRAGGQVGFAAPWWLGANSGHPFRHPAAHEGRAGRSVGGRRGAFAASGLPRPRVAGAPARLARSRARRRLARDGGRSARKPVRPAGGRGLACPGCRGCRLRDCVAAGRTSGQPGHDHRGDAFDCRVRGSRIARRIDRPRGGAMTASYFVRPLDSISPRGHRLFGDPGSLGEADMPPAPSVFTGAFKSALVGRDPLTLAAFDGRASHPDPAVTAVVGMPRQTSGRVTVEPGSLRLAHLCLARRLPGDRIEGLHALPADLVVVDRGRSGPTVHPLRPALPAEGMAASTLLPRLPVLQAPRGKPRPGYWLTDEGLRDYLAGILPGADRLVRSADLWGREFRPGIGLDGETRTARDGALFTSEHITLHDGVGFLVGFSGDHGQLGDDGLLRLAGDGRAAVWSRVEWLVPEPPAQFATARRFKVVMKTPGIFSSGWLPDGILRDGEAFQLRLPGCRARLVAAAIPRHELVSGWDLARWAPKPARRAVPAGSVYWFDDLEGDRAALEGAFGEGLWGEVPDPVRRSEGYNLCQIACWPDD
;
A
#
# COMPACT_ATOMS: atom_id res chain seq x y z
N PRO A 1 -21.58 14.60 28.36
CA PRO A 1 -20.62 15.42 27.59
C PRO A 1 -19.69 16.16 28.56
N ALA A 2 -18.60 16.75 28.08
CA ALA A 2 -17.76 17.64 28.89
C ALA A 2 -18.48 18.95 29.23
N ASP A 3 -19.02 19.63 28.21
CA ASP A 3 -19.88 20.81 28.37
C ASP A 3 -21.33 20.45 27.96
N THR A 4 -22.31 20.85 28.75
CA THR A 4 -23.74 20.65 28.42
C THR A 4 -24.26 21.65 27.38
N ARG A 5 -23.57 22.79 27.21
CA ARG A 5 -23.86 23.85 26.24
C ARG A 5 -23.31 23.49 24.86
N VAL A 6 -22.17 22.81 24.82
CA VAL A 6 -21.48 22.35 23.60
C VAL A 6 -21.13 20.86 23.76
N PRO A 7 -22.09 19.94 23.53
CA PRO A 7 -21.92 18.53 23.84
C PRO A 7 -21.16 17.76 22.73
N ASP A 8 -19.97 18.23 22.36
CA ASP A 8 -19.17 17.71 21.24
C ASP A 8 -18.14 16.63 21.60
N HIS A 9 -17.79 16.50 22.89
CA HIS A 9 -16.87 15.47 23.40
C HIS A 9 -17.29 14.91 24.76
N THR A 10 -16.72 13.76 25.12
CA THR A 10 -16.94 13.12 26.42
C THR A 10 -16.19 13.85 27.54
N ILE A 11 -16.66 13.74 28.78
CA ILE A 11 -15.95 14.29 29.95
C ILE A 11 -14.58 13.62 30.14
N TRP A 12 -14.45 12.34 29.77
CA TRP A 12 -13.19 11.60 29.83
C TRP A 12 -12.15 12.22 28.90
N ASN A 13 -12.48 12.44 27.63
CA ASN A 13 -11.55 13.05 26.68
C ASN A 13 -11.19 14.50 27.08
N HIS A 14 -12.04 15.18 27.86
CA HIS A 14 -11.74 16.51 28.42
C HIS A 14 -10.74 16.44 29.57
N LEU A 15 -10.93 15.49 30.49
CA LEU A 15 -10.04 15.26 31.62
C LEU A 15 -8.66 14.79 31.16
N ASP A 16 -8.61 13.85 30.22
CA ASP A 16 -7.38 13.31 29.64
C ASP A 16 -6.56 14.45 28.99
N LEU A 17 -7.20 15.33 28.23
CA LEU A 17 -6.54 16.51 27.65
C LEU A 17 -6.10 17.55 28.67
N SER A 18 -6.89 17.76 29.73
CA SER A 18 -6.57 18.72 30.80
C SER A 18 -5.36 18.26 31.59
N SER A 19 -5.27 16.95 31.85
CA SER A 19 -4.14 16.28 32.51
C SER A 19 -2.88 16.32 31.63
N ALA A 20 -2.97 15.88 30.37
CA ALA A 20 -1.88 15.92 29.40
C ALA A 20 -1.29 17.33 29.21
N LEU A 21 -2.16 18.35 29.08
CA LEU A 21 -1.72 19.73 28.98
C LEU A 21 -1.10 20.23 30.29
N ALA A 22 -1.67 19.91 31.46
CA ALA A 22 -1.11 20.31 32.74
C ALA A 22 0.30 19.73 32.97
N GLY A 23 0.50 18.43 32.71
CA GLY A 23 1.81 17.78 32.80
C GLY A 23 2.84 18.40 31.84
N ALA A 24 2.45 18.64 30.59
CA ALA A 24 3.30 19.33 29.62
C ALA A 24 3.65 20.77 30.07
N HIS A 25 2.69 21.52 30.62
CA HIS A 25 2.90 22.89 31.10
C HIS A 25 3.74 22.99 32.39
N GLN A 26 3.75 21.93 33.21
CA GLN A 26 4.60 21.84 34.39
C GLN A 26 6.07 21.57 34.04
N ALA A 27 6.32 20.81 32.96
CA ALA A 27 7.66 20.40 32.52
C ALA A 27 8.25 21.26 31.39
N GLY A 28 7.54 22.28 30.89
CA GLY A 28 8.04 23.19 29.85
C GLY A 28 6.92 23.79 29.00
N GLU A 29 7.19 24.14 27.75
CA GLU A 29 6.13 24.42 26.78
C GLU A 29 5.60 23.10 26.19
N PRO A 30 4.29 23.02 25.86
CA PRO A 30 3.76 21.84 25.18
C PRO A 30 4.25 21.79 23.72
N ALA A 31 4.38 20.57 23.21
CA ALA A 31 4.63 20.29 21.80
C ALA A 31 3.80 19.08 21.34
N ILE A 32 3.53 19.00 20.04
CA ILE A 32 2.90 17.83 19.42
C ILE A 32 3.97 16.92 18.84
N LEU A 33 4.15 15.75 19.46
CA LEU A 33 4.93 14.66 18.91
C LEU A 33 4.04 13.82 17.99
N THR A 34 4.43 13.66 16.72
CA THR A 34 3.83 12.70 15.78
C THR A 34 4.88 11.67 15.39
N LEU A 35 4.62 10.39 15.64
CA LEU A 35 5.53 9.28 15.36
C LEU A 35 4.85 8.24 14.46
N SER A 36 5.63 7.54 13.62
CA SER A 36 5.10 6.52 12.73
C SER A 36 6.12 5.40 12.48
N LEU A 37 5.69 4.16 12.68
CA LEU A 37 6.47 2.94 12.44
C LEU A 37 6.16 2.30 11.08
N GLY A 38 7.08 1.49 10.56
CA GLY A 38 6.90 0.70 9.35
C GLY A 38 8.08 -0.23 9.04
N PRO A 39 8.14 -0.79 7.82
CA PRO A 39 7.07 -0.80 6.81
C PRO A 39 5.89 -1.68 7.27
N VAL A 40 4.65 -1.26 6.96
CA VAL A 40 3.43 -1.97 7.42
C VAL A 40 2.93 -2.96 6.38
N GLN A 41 2.32 -2.47 5.28
CA GLN A 41 1.59 -3.32 4.34
C GLN A 41 2.49 -4.39 3.69
N ASP A 42 3.70 -4.03 3.28
CA ASP A 42 4.66 -5.00 2.71
C ASP A 42 5.06 -6.10 3.71
N PHE A 43 5.24 -5.76 4.99
CA PHE A 43 5.62 -6.71 6.04
C PHE A 43 4.45 -7.63 6.41
N ILE A 44 3.22 -7.12 6.38
CA ILE A 44 1.99 -7.91 6.49
C ILE A 44 1.88 -8.87 5.30
N ALA A 45 1.99 -8.35 4.08
CA ALA A 45 1.84 -9.07 2.81
C ALA A 45 2.93 -10.13 2.52
N GLN A 46 4.08 -10.10 3.19
CA GLN A 46 5.06 -11.20 3.21
C GLN A 46 4.50 -12.42 3.97
N ALA A 47 3.53 -13.11 3.37
CA ALA A 47 2.73 -14.17 3.97
C ALA A 47 2.47 -15.32 2.99
N ARG A 48 2.71 -16.58 3.41
CA ARG A 48 2.29 -17.80 2.69
C ARG A 48 0.99 -18.39 3.26
N SER A 49 0.57 -17.95 4.45
CA SER A 49 -0.62 -18.42 5.17
C SER A 49 -1.38 -17.29 5.88
N VAL A 50 -2.63 -17.57 6.29
CA VAL A 50 -3.41 -16.64 7.14
C VAL A 50 -2.73 -16.41 8.50
N SER A 51 -1.96 -17.39 9.02
CA SER A 51 -1.18 -17.24 10.25
C SER A 51 -0.05 -16.22 10.10
N ASP A 52 0.69 -16.25 8.97
CA ASP A 52 1.72 -15.25 8.65
C ASP A 52 1.14 -13.83 8.55
N LEU A 53 -0.09 -13.73 8.00
CA LEU A 53 -0.77 -12.48 7.74
C LEU A 53 -1.23 -11.82 9.07
N TRP A 54 -1.85 -12.61 9.95
CA TRP A 54 -2.11 -12.21 11.34
C TRP A 54 -0.82 -11.86 12.06
N ALA A 55 0.23 -12.69 11.95
CA ALA A 55 1.47 -12.50 12.69
C ALA A 55 2.19 -11.20 12.28
N GLY A 56 2.18 -10.88 10.98
CA GLY A 56 2.71 -9.62 10.48
C GLY A 56 1.97 -8.41 11.06
N SER A 57 0.63 -8.44 11.04
CA SER A 57 -0.17 -7.32 11.55
C SER A 57 -0.07 -7.19 13.07
N HIS A 58 -0.08 -8.30 13.79
CA HIS A 58 0.02 -8.32 15.25
C HIS A 58 1.41 -7.91 15.74
N LEU A 59 2.49 -8.28 15.04
CA LEU A 59 3.84 -7.78 15.35
C LEU A 59 3.91 -6.26 15.16
N VAL A 60 3.36 -5.70 14.07
CA VAL A 60 3.32 -4.23 13.89
C VAL A 60 2.51 -3.55 15.00
N SER A 61 1.34 -4.09 15.34
CA SER A 61 0.49 -3.62 16.44
C SER A 61 1.23 -3.68 17.79
N ALA A 62 1.99 -4.74 18.05
CA ALA A 62 2.75 -4.92 19.30
C ALA A 62 3.97 -3.97 19.36
N LEU A 63 4.69 -3.76 18.25
CA LEU A 63 5.80 -2.80 18.17
C LEU A 63 5.32 -1.35 18.36
N ALA A 64 4.15 -1.00 17.81
CA ALA A 64 3.48 0.27 18.11
C ALA A 64 3.08 0.36 19.60
N GLY A 65 2.59 -0.74 20.17
CA GLY A 65 2.32 -0.86 21.60
C GLY A 65 3.54 -0.56 22.48
N GLU A 66 4.71 -1.13 22.17
CA GLU A 66 5.96 -0.87 22.93
C GLU A 66 6.43 0.59 22.81
N ALA A 67 6.29 1.22 21.63
CA ALA A 67 6.57 2.65 21.47
C ALA A 67 5.62 3.53 22.30
N ILE A 68 4.31 3.20 22.31
CA ILE A 68 3.32 3.91 23.12
C ILE A 68 3.55 3.69 24.62
N ARG A 69 3.89 2.47 25.05
CA ARG A 69 4.21 2.16 26.47
C ARG A 69 5.34 3.05 26.99
N HIS A 70 6.40 3.25 26.21
CA HIS A 70 7.48 4.16 26.58
C HIS A 70 7.01 5.62 26.74
N ILE A 71 6.18 6.12 25.82
CA ILE A 71 5.60 7.47 25.92
C ILE A 71 4.70 7.57 27.16
N ALA A 72 3.78 6.62 27.33
CA ALA A 72 2.81 6.60 28.42
C ALA A 72 3.46 6.44 29.81
N ALA A 73 4.56 5.70 29.93
CA ALA A 73 5.35 5.61 31.15
C ALA A 73 6.12 6.90 31.47
N THR A 74 6.42 7.73 30.46
CA THR A 74 7.23 8.96 30.63
C THR A 74 6.36 10.21 30.86
N VAL A 75 5.19 10.31 30.23
CA VAL A 75 4.32 11.52 30.28
C VAL A 75 2.85 11.24 30.63
N GLY A 76 2.48 9.99 30.93
CA GLY A 76 1.11 9.56 31.19
C GLY A 76 0.39 9.01 29.95
N PRO A 77 -0.53 8.02 30.09
CA PRO A 77 -1.27 7.44 28.97
C PRO A 77 -2.31 8.40 28.37
N ASP A 78 -2.76 9.38 29.14
CA ASP A 78 -3.63 10.50 28.77
C ASP A 78 -2.99 11.48 27.79
N ALA A 79 -1.65 11.55 27.77
CA ALA A 79 -0.88 12.34 26.81
C ALA A 79 -1.02 11.85 25.35
N VAL A 80 -1.45 10.60 25.14
CA VAL A 80 -1.55 9.97 23.81
C VAL A 80 -2.93 10.25 23.19
N LEU A 81 -2.96 11.14 22.20
CA LEU A 81 -4.18 11.54 21.48
C LEU A 81 -4.65 10.48 20.48
N VAL A 82 -3.69 9.80 19.85
CA VAL A 82 -3.90 8.75 18.85
C VAL A 82 -2.82 7.68 19.05
N PRO A 83 -3.18 6.39 19.17
CA PRO A 83 -4.53 5.86 19.34
C PRO A 83 -5.11 6.15 20.74
N HIS A 84 -6.44 6.12 20.86
CA HIS A 84 -7.14 6.17 22.15
C HIS A 84 -6.90 4.88 22.94
N LEU A 85 -6.20 4.97 24.07
CA LEU A 85 -5.70 3.78 24.79
C LEU A 85 -6.73 3.09 25.70
N ARG A 86 -7.77 3.81 26.12
CA ARG A 86 -8.71 3.36 27.16
C ARG A 86 -9.56 2.16 26.69
N GLY A 87 -9.40 1.01 27.35
CA GLY A 87 -10.12 -0.23 27.00
C GLY A 87 -9.48 -1.04 25.88
N LEU A 88 -8.30 -0.67 25.39
CA LEU A 88 -7.49 -1.53 24.55
C LEU A 88 -6.77 -2.57 25.43
N ALA A 89 -7.12 -3.85 25.26
CA ALA A 89 -6.64 -4.95 26.10
C ALA A 89 -5.11 -5.01 26.28
N ALA A 90 -4.33 -4.63 25.25
CA ALA A 90 -2.86 -4.62 25.31
C ALA A 90 -2.26 -3.55 26.25
N PHE A 91 -3.04 -2.50 26.58
CA PHE A 91 -2.68 -1.47 27.56
C PHE A 91 -3.28 -1.78 28.93
N ASP A 92 -4.51 -2.31 29.01
CA ASP A 92 -5.06 -2.85 30.25
C ASP A 92 -4.14 -3.93 30.87
N ALA A 93 -3.62 -4.83 30.04
CA ALA A 93 -2.65 -5.86 30.45
C ALA A 93 -1.34 -5.25 30.94
N TRP A 94 -0.80 -4.24 30.24
CA TRP A 94 0.42 -3.52 30.65
C TRP A 94 0.24 -2.82 32.00
N LEU A 95 -0.91 -2.18 32.24
CA LEU A 95 -1.22 -1.57 33.54
C LEU A 95 -1.27 -2.60 34.68
N LEU A 96 -1.57 -3.87 34.40
CA LEU A 96 -1.49 -4.95 35.41
C LEU A 96 -0.05 -5.37 35.72
N ASP A 97 0.88 -5.19 34.78
CA ASP A 97 2.30 -5.47 34.98
C ASP A 97 3.02 -4.28 35.67
N GLU A 98 2.67 -3.04 35.33
CA GLU A 98 3.05 -1.85 36.13
C GLU A 98 2.52 -1.96 37.57
N ALA A 99 1.25 -2.37 37.74
CA ALA A 99 0.67 -2.65 39.05
C ALA A 99 1.37 -3.80 39.79
N ALA A 100 2.00 -4.74 39.09
CA ALA A 100 2.80 -5.80 39.71
C ALA A 100 4.17 -5.27 40.18
N ALA A 101 4.84 -4.45 39.37
CA ALA A 101 6.07 -3.76 39.76
C ALA A 101 5.84 -2.85 40.99
N ALA A 102 4.67 -2.21 41.07
CA ALA A 102 4.24 -1.40 42.21
C ALA A 102 3.62 -2.21 43.38
N GLY A 103 3.62 -3.54 43.35
CA GLY A 103 3.15 -4.40 44.45
C GLY A 103 1.63 -4.43 44.68
N VAL A 104 0.82 -3.91 43.76
CA VAL A 104 -0.64 -3.72 43.88
C VAL A 104 -1.47 -4.52 42.86
N ARG A 105 -0.88 -5.56 42.24
CA ARG A 105 -1.47 -6.36 41.14
C ARG A 105 -2.91 -6.80 41.40
N GLU A 106 -3.20 -7.43 42.53
CA GLU A 106 -4.54 -7.99 42.82
C GLU A 106 -5.62 -6.90 42.93
N ALA A 107 -5.28 -5.71 43.44
CA ALA A 107 -6.21 -4.58 43.51
C ALA A 107 -6.56 -4.02 42.13
N TRP A 108 -5.68 -4.20 41.12
CA TRP A 108 -5.97 -3.90 39.72
C TRP A 108 -6.70 -5.06 39.02
N LEU A 109 -6.33 -6.31 39.31
CA LEU A 109 -7.00 -7.49 38.76
C LEU A 109 -8.48 -7.56 39.18
N ASP A 110 -8.80 -7.23 40.43
CA ASP A 110 -10.17 -7.03 40.91
C ASP A 110 -10.92 -5.92 40.15
N ARG A 111 -10.28 -4.77 39.88
CA ARG A 111 -10.89 -3.70 39.06
C ARG A 111 -11.22 -4.18 37.65
N PHE A 112 -10.32 -4.92 37.00
CA PHE A 112 -10.56 -5.50 35.67
C PHE A 112 -11.66 -6.57 35.69
N ARG A 113 -11.72 -7.42 36.72
CA ARG A 113 -12.84 -8.36 36.95
C ARG A 113 -14.18 -7.60 37.07
N ARG A 114 -14.24 -6.56 37.92
CA ARG A 114 -15.45 -5.71 38.09
C ARG A 114 -15.84 -4.89 36.86
N CYS A 115 -14.91 -4.63 35.94
CA CYS A 115 -15.19 -3.99 34.65
C CYS A 115 -15.60 -4.99 33.54
N GLU A 116 -15.66 -6.29 33.84
CA GLU A 116 -15.88 -7.38 32.90
C GLU A 116 -14.87 -7.36 31.74
N ALA A 117 -13.59 -7.12 32.06
CA ALA A 117 -12.54 -6.96 31.06
C ALA A 117 -12.37 -8.24 30.22
N ALA A 118 -12.81 -8.19 28.96
CA ALA A 118 -12.95 -9.37 28.10
C ALA A 118 -11.65 -10.15 27.83
N TRP A 119 -10.48 -9.55 28.06
CA TRP A 119 -9.19 -10.23 27.96
C TRP A 119 -8.87 -11.16 29.13
N LEU A 120 -9.55 -11.02 30.29
CA LEU A 120 -9.51 -12.00 31.37
C LEU A 120 -10.32 -13.26 31.05
N ALA A 121 -11.27 -13.17 30.12
CA ALA A 121 -12.28 -14.19 29.85
C ALA A 121 -12.11 -14.83 28.46
N GLY A 122 -11.04 -15.60 28.27
CA GLY A 122 -10.88 -16.41 27.07
C GLY A 122 -9.52 -17.10 26.93
N ALA A 123 -9.50 -18.43 27.05
CA ALA A 123 -8.35 -19.29 26.77
C ALA A 123 -8.19 -19.63 25.27
N THR A 124 -8.58 -18.70 24.37
CA THR A 124 -8.54 -18.88 22.91
C THR A 124 -8.15 -17.60 22.18
N ASP A 125 -7.82 -17.66 20.89
CA ASP A 125 -7.54 -16.47 20.06
C ASP A 125 -8.80 -15.67 19.62
N ALA A 126 -9.94 -15.93 20.27
CA ALA A 126 -11.06 -14.97 20.36
C ALA A 126 -10.90 -13.97 21.52
N ASN A 127 -9.85 -14.10 22.34
CA ASN A 127 -9.44 -13.13 23.34
C ASN A 127 -8.93 -11.84 22.65
N PRO A 128 -9.41 -10.63 23.03
CA PRO A 128 -9.05 -9.39 22.34
C PRO A 128 -7.56 -9.02 22.42
N LEU A 129 -6.75 -9.68 23.26
CA LEU A 129 -5.29 -9.54 23.19
C LEU A 129 -4.69 -10.01 21.86
N PHE A 130 -5.37 -10.90 21.11
CA PHE A 130 -4.94 -11.34 19.78
C PHE A 130 -5.40 -10.40 18.65
N ALA A 131 -6.11 -9.31 18.95
CA ALA A 131 -6.51 -8.33 17.96
C ALA A 131 -5.37 -7.36 17.63
N ALA A 132 -4.96 -7.31 16.36
CA ALA A 132 -4.05 -6.29 15.85
C ALA A 132 -4.82 -4.95 15.72
N ALA A 133 -5.00 -4.27 16.86
CA ALA A 133 -5.88 -3.10 17.03
C ALA A 133 -5.15 -1.77 17.28
N ILE A 134 -3.81 -1.78 17.31
CA ILE A 134 -2.98 -0.57 17.53
C ILE A 134 -2.43 -0.10 16.18
N PRO A 135 -2.78 1.11 15.69
CA PRO A 135 -2.25 1.67 14.45
C PRO A 135 -0.74 1.99 14.54
N ASN A 136 -0.07 1.99 13.39
CA ASN A 136 1.35 2.33 13.28
C ASN A 136 1.66 3.83 13.38
N ARG A 137 0.66 4.69 13.62
CA ARG A 137 0.78 6.14 13.76
C ARG A 137 0.35 6.57 15.16
N ILE A 138 1.20 7.35 15.80
CA ILE A 138 1.06 7.82 17.17
C ILE A 138 1.08 9.36 17.17
N VAL A 139 0.21 9.97 17.98
CA VAL A 139 0.18 11.42 18.22
C VAL A 139 0.07 11.65 19.72
N ALA A 140 0.99 12.44 20.30
CA ALA A 140 1.01 12.74 21.73
C ALA A 140 1.30 14.23 22.01
N ILE A 141 0.78 14.71 23.13
CA ILE A 141 1.17 16.00 23.73
C ILE A 141 2.37 15.72 24.65
N VAL A 142 3.48 16.42 24.47
CA VAL A 142 4.72 16.19 25.26
C VAL A 142 5.34 17.52 25.70
N PRO A 143 6.15 17.56 26.78
CA PRO A 143 6.98 18.71 27.10
C PRO A 143 8.06 18.90 26.03
N ARG A 144 8.17 20.09 25.44
CA ARG A 144 9.08 20.38 24.31
C ARG A 144 10.54 20.02 24.60
N GLN A 145 11.00 20.26 25.82
CA GLN A 145 12.37 19.99 26.27
C GLN A 145 12.71 18.49 26.30
N ALA A 146 11.71 17.62 26.51
CA ALA A 146 11.88 16.17 26.54
C ALA A 146 11.45 15.47 25.23
N ALA A 147 10.78 16.18 24.33
CA ALA A 147 10.08 15.60 23.18
C ALA A 147 10.97 14.72 22.26
N GLU A 148 12.19 15.16 21.99
CA GLU A 148 13.15 14.43 21.12
C GLU A 148 13.72 13.18 21.82
N ALA A 149 13.92 13.24 23.14
CA ALA A 149 14.32 12.10 23.96
C ALA A 149 13.20 11.07 24.06
N ILE A 150 11.95 11.51 24.29
CA ILE A 150 10.75 10.66 24.30
C ILE A 150 10.55 9.96 22.95
N ALA A 151 10.68 10.70 21.84
CA ALA A 151 10.55 10.15 20.49
C ALA A 151 11.64 9.09 20.21
N THR A 152 12.90 9.40 20.54
CA THR A 152 14.03 8.49 20.33
C THR A 152 13.93 7.25 21.23
N GLY A 153 13.54 7.43 22.50
CA GLY A 153 13.29 6.33 23.44
C GLY A 153 12.16 5.41 23.01
N ALA A 154 11.07 5.96 22.45
CA ALA A 154 9.96 5.16 21.90
C ALA A 154 10.37 4.32 20.68
N VAL A 155 11.20 4.87 19.79
CA VAL A 155 11.80 4.11 18.67
C VAL A 155 12.73 3.01 19.19
N ASN A 156 13.57 3.32 20.17
CA ASN A 156 14.51 2.36 20.76
C ASN A 156 13.78 1.24 21.52
N ALA A 157 12.67 1.54 22.21
CA ALA A 157 11.83 0.54 22.87
C ALA A 157 11.24 -0.47 21.86
N ALA A 158 10.69 0.01 20.74
CA ALA A 158 10.18 -0.86 19.68
C ALA A 158 11.28 -1.69 19.01
N ARG A 159 12.46 -1.11 18.74
CA ARG A 159 13.62 -1.83 18.17
C ARG A 159 14.16 -2.90 19.13
N ALA A 160 14.28 -2.58 20.41
CA ALA A 160 14.67 -3.53 21.44
C ALA A 160 13.63 -4.66 21.58
N ALA A 161 12.33 -4.38 21.47
CA ALA A 161 11.30 -5.40 21.47
C ALA A 161 11.40 -6.35 20.27
N ALA A 162 11.62 -5.81 19.06
CA ALA A 162 11.83 -6.62 17.86
C ALA A 162 13.02 -7.58 18.02
N ALA A 163 14.15 -7.09 18.56
CA ALA A 163 15.33 -7.93 18.86
C ALA A 163 15.00 -9.02 19.90
N ARG A 164 14.49 -8.64 21.08
CA ARG A 164 14.13 -9.59 22.16
C ARG A 164 13.18 -10.70 21.67
N TRP A 165 12.20 -10.36 20.84
CA TRP A 165 11.26 -11.35 20.29
C TRP A 165 11.89 -12.22 19.20
N ALA A 166 12.80 -11.70 18.38
CA ALA A 166 13.56 -12.50 17.43
C ALA A 166 14.50 -13.50 18.14
N ASP A 167 15.19 -13.09 19.20
CA ASP A 167 16.02 -13.99 20.02
C ASP A 167 15.20 -15.09 20.71
N GLN A 168 14.00 -14.74 21.21
CA GLN A 168 13.03 -15.72 21.72
C GLN A 168 12.55 -16.69 20.64
N ALA A 169 12.33 -16.21 19.41
CA ALA A 169 11.98 -17.06 18.28
C ALA A 169 13.12 -18.01 17.88
N VAL A 170 14.37 -17.53 17.85
CA VAL A 170 15.56 -18.37 17.60
C VAL A 170 15.74 -19.42 18.69
N THR A 171 15.58 -19.04 19.96
CA THR A 171 15.62 -19.98 21.09
C THR A 171 14.51 -21.04 21.00
N ALA A 172 13.29 -20.65 20.60
CA ALA A 172 12.18 -21.59 20.42
C ALA A 172 12.37 -22.51 19.20
N LEU A 173 13.03 -22.03 18.13
CA LEU A 173 13.30 -22.80 16.91
C LEU A 173 14.49 -23.74 17.05
N PHE A 174 15.57 -23.33 17.72
CA PHE A 174 16.86 -24.04 17.72
C PHE A 174 17.36 -24.45 19.13
N GLY A 175 16.49 -24.41 20.15
CA GLY A 175 16.85 -24.75 21.52
C GLY A 175 17.57 -26.10 21.65
N GLY A 176 18.79 -26.08 22.20
CA GLY A 176 19.69 -27.23 22.29
C GLY A 176 20.82 -27.25 21.25
N VAL A 177 20.89 -26.26 20.35
CA VAL A 177 21.99 -26.05 19.38
C VAL A 177 22.74 -24.75 19.75
N ASP A 178 24.04 -24.68 19.45
CA ASP A 178 24.76 -23.40 19.49
C ASP A 178 24.15 -22.43 18.45
N THR A 179 23.83 -21.22 18.90
CA THR A 179 23.20 -20.17 18.09
C THR A 179 24.13 -18.97 17.87
N GLY A 180 25.42 -19.07 18.19
CA GLY A 180 26.39 -17.98 18.10
C GLY A 180 26.56 -17.33 16.71
N HIS A 181 26.33 -18.08 15.62
CA HIS A 181 26.21 -17.48 14.28
C HIS A 181 24.81 -16.88 14.04
N ALA A 182 23.75 -17.65 14.31
CA ALA A 182 22.36 -17.20 14.15
C ALA A 182 22.04 -15.90 14.90
N ALA A 183 22.59 -15.68 16.10
CA ALA A 183 22.42 -14.45 16.87
C ALA A 183 23.07 -13.23 16.19
N LYS A 184 24.24 -13.40 15.56
CA LYS A 184 24.87 -12.36 14.72
C LYS A 184 24.01 -12.05 13.49
N GLN A 185 23.43 -13.09 12.87
CA GLN A 185 22.49 -12.92 11.78
C GLN A 185 21.21 -12.20 12.22
N VAL A 186 20.65 -12.47 13.41
CA VAL A 186 19.50 -11.72 13.96
C VAL A 186 19.85 -10.23 14.08
N ALA A 187 20.95 -9.89 14.74
CA ALA A 187 21.37 -8.50 14.92
C ALA A 187 21.57 -7.76 13.59
N HIS A 188 22.24 -8.39 12.62
CA HIS A 188 22.48 -7.81 11.29
C HIS A 188 21.19 -7.69 10.46
N GLN A 189 20.33 -8.71 10.46
CA GLN A 189 19.09 -8.74 9.69
C GLN A 189 17.98 -7.84 10.24
N LEU A 190 18.00 -7.55 11.55
CA LEU A 190 17.09 -6.60 12.20
C LEU A 190 17.64 -5.17 12.23
N SER A 191 18.84 -4.89 11.70
CA SER A 191 19.37 -3.53 11.74
C SER A 191 18.43 -2.53 11.04
N GLY A 192 18.13 -1.45 11.77
CA GLY A 192 17.16 -0.43 11.40
C GLY A 192 15.68 -0.80 11.55
N PHE A 193 15.31 -2.03 11.94
CA PHE A 193 13.91 -2.50 12.03
C PHE A 193 13.32 -2.39 13.45
N PRO A 194 12.08 -1.89 13.63
CA PRO A 194 11.25 -1.25 12.60
C PRO A 194 11.83 0.07 12.10
N GLU A 195 11.50 0.40 10.85
CA GLU A 195 11.67 1.75 10.31
C GLU A 195 10.78 2.68 11.13
N ALA A 196 11.32 3.82 11.57
CA ALA A 196 10.59 4.75 12.41
C ALA A 196 10.92 6.18 12.02
N HIS A 197 9.87 7.00 11.91
CA HIS A 197 9.97 8.43 11.62
C HIS A 197 9.18 9.21 12.67
N TRP A 198 9.71 10.35 13.10
CA TRP A 198 9.02 11.26 14.01
C TRP A 198 9.19 12.73 13.60
N ALA A 199 8.24 13.55 14.02
CA ALA A 199 8.28 15.00 13.93
C ALA A 199 7.66 15.63 15.18
N ILE A 200 8.17 16.79 15.55
CA ILE A 200 7.76 17.59 16.71
C ILE A 200 7.46 19.00 16.19
N ALA A 201 6.34 19.57 16.62
CA ALA A 201 6.02 20.99 16.44
C ALA A 201 5.66 21.62 17.78
N ASP A 202 6.26 22.77 18.07
CA ASP A 202 6.07 23.52 19.30
C ASP A 202 4.65 24.13 19.33
N TRP A 203 4.02 24.18 20.51
CA TRP A 203 2.67 24.71 20.67
C TRP A 203 2.71 25.95 21.58
N PRO A 204 2.59 27.17 21.01
CA PRO A 204 2.59 28.41 21.77
C PRO A 204 1.49 28.45 22.83
N ARG A 205 1.81 28.95 24.04
CA ARG A 205 0.85 29.11 25.16
C ARG A 205 -0.16 30.25 24.94
N ASP A 206 0.22 31.25 24.15
CA ASP A 206 -0.59 32.43 23.83
C ASP A 206 -1.04 32.43 22.36
N VAL A 207 -1.98 33.33 22.02
CA VAL A 207 -2.50 33.50 20.64
C VAL A 207 -1.76 34.57 19.83
N GLU A 208 -0.80 35.26 20.43
CA GLU A 208 0.00 36.34 19.84
C GLU A 208 1.46 36.22 20.31
N GLY A 209 2.33 37.12 19.84
CA GLY A 209 3.75 37.15 20.23
C GLY A 209 4.70 36.31 19.34
N PRO A 210 5.99 36.21 19.72
CA PRO A 210 7.05 35.70 18.83
C PRO A 210 6.85 34.26 18.36
N ALA A 211 6.43 33.35 19.26
CA ALA A 211 6.20 31.94 18.92
C ALA A 211 5.03 31.75 17.94
N VAL A 212 3.98 32.58 18.04
CA VAL A 212 2.87 32.58 17.08
C VAL A 212 3.29 33.21 15.75
N ALA A 213 4.16 34.22 15.77
CA ALA A 213 4.77 34.75 14.55
C ALA A 213 5.70 33.72 13.87
N ALA A 214 6.42 32.89 14.62
CA ALA A 214 7.19 31.77 14.11
C ALA A 214 6.27 30.70 13.50
N LEU A 215 5.23 30.26 14.22
CA LEU A 215 4.23 29.31 13.71
C LEU A 215 3.50 29.85 12.45
N ARG A 216 3.31 31.18 12.34
CA ARG A 216 2.80 31.81 11.13
C ARG A 216 3.80 31.79 9.97
N ARG A 217 5.09 32.04 10.21
CA ARG A 217 6.15 31.89 9.19
C ARG A 217 6.30 30.45 8.73
N LEU A 218 6.21 29.48 9.64
CA LEU A 218 6.08 28.07 9.28
C LEU A 218 4.91 27.90 8.30
N GLU A 219 3.71 28.34 8.71
CA GLU A 219 2.50 28.25 7.90
C GLU A 219 2.59 28.99 6.54
N THR A 220 3.30 30.13 6.43
CA THR A 220 3.39 30.88 5.18
C THR A 220 4.52 30.43 4.26
N ASP A 221 5.69 30.13 4.81
CA ASP A 221 6.95 30.08 4.07
C ASP A 221 7.36 28.63 3.74
N GLN A 222 6.99 27.68 4.62
CA GLN A 222 7.28 26.25 4.42
C GLN A 222 6.02 25.42 4.10
N VAL A 223 4.81 25.94 4.38
CA VAL A 223 3.60 25.12 4.55
C VAL A 223 2.44 25.56 3.62
N TRP A 224 2.51 25.14 2.35
CA TRP A 224 1.40 24.92 1.38
C TRP A 224 0.36 26.02 1.04
N PRO A 225 -0.11 26.13 -0.22
CA PRO A 225 -1.12 27.14 -0.61
C PRO A 225 -2.53 26.99 0.00
N GLU A 226 -2.87 25.82 0.55
CA GLU A 226 -4.23 25.46 0.99
C GLU A 226 -4.25 25.01 2.47
N ASP A 227 -5.39 25.20 3.14
CA ASP A 227 -5.69 24.84 4.54
C ASP A 227 -4.95 25.63 5.65
N ARG A 228 -4.46 26.83 5.35
CA ARG A 228 -3.78 27.70 6.33
C ARG A 228 -4.75 28.28 7.37
N LEU A 229 -4.44 28.11 8.66
CA LEU A 229 -5.15 28.73 9.77
C LEU A 229 -5.11 30.26 9.68
N PHE A 230 -3.93 30.88 9.61
CA PHE A 230 -3.75 32.32 9.78
C PHE A 230 -4.34 33.17 8.64
N SER A 231 -4.59 32.59 7.46
CA SER A 231 -5.31 33.24 6.37
C SER A 231 -6.77 32.77 6.22
N SER A 232 -7.27 31.91 7.12
CA SER A 232 -8.65 31.45 7.11
C SER A 232 -9.63 32.49 7.66
N THR A 233 -10.89 32.41 7.23
CA THR A 233 -12.01 33.12 7.87
C THR A 233 -12.24 32.70 9.32
N GLN A 234 -11.79 31.51 9.72
CA GLN A 234 -11.84 31.04 11.10
C GLN A 234 -10.90 31.89 11.98
N TRP A 235 -9.66 32.13 11.55
CA TRP A 235 -8.71 32.95 12.29
C TRP A 235 -9.17 34.41 12.41
N GLN A 236 -9.69 35.00 11.34
CA GLN A 236 -10.23 36.38 11.34
C GLN A 236 -11.31 36.64 12.40
N VAL A 237 -12.03 35.60 12.82
CA VAL A 237 -13.08 35.64 13.84
C VAL A 237 -12.59 35.16 15.20
N LEU A 238 -11.76 34.11 15.25
CA LEU A 238 -11.33 33.44 16.49
C LEU A 238 -10.04 34.01 17.09
N SER A 239 -9.30 34.88 16.39
CA SER A 239 -8.13 35.57 16.96
C SER A 239 -8.50 36.78 17.83
N ARG A 240 -9.79 37.16 17.89
CA ARG A 240 -10.27 38.32 18.66
C ARG A 240 -11.32 37.94 19.70
N SER A 241 -11.42 38.73 20.75
CA SER A 241 -12.54 38.63 21.71
C SER A 241 -13.84 39.06 21.03
N VAL A 242 -14.95 38.45 21.43
CA VAL A 242 -16.31 38.80 20.97
C VAL A 242 -17.17 39.09 22.20
N GLU A 243 -18.04 40.09 22.10
CA GLU A 243 -18.95 40.50 23.17
C GLU A 243 -20.42 40.38 22.74
N LEU A 244 -21.29 40.16 23.72
CA LEU A 244 -22.75 40.11 23.56
C LEU A 244 -23.37 40.87 24.74
N GLU A 245 -24.11 41.94 24.46
CA GLU A 245 -24.81 42.75 25.49
C GLU A 245 -23.88 43.26 26.62
N GLY A 246 -22.63 43.59 26.28
CA GLY A 246 -21.59 44.04 27.23
C GLY A 246 -20.91 42.92 28.03
N ALA A 247 -21.32 41.66 27.85
CA ALA A 247 -20.64 40.50 28.41
C ALA A 247 -19.62 39.91 27.42
N LYS A 248 -18.46 39.46 27.93
CA LYS A 248 -17.44 38.77 27.13
C LYS A 248 -17.95 37.39 26.71
N PHE A 249 -18.39 37.29 25.47
CA PHE A 249 -19.00 36.10 24.88
C PHE A 249 -17.96 35.06 24.47
N TYR A 250 -16.82 35.52 23.94
CA TYR A 250 -15.67 34.68 23.57
C TYR A 250 -14.35 35.38 23.87
N ARG A 251 -13.34 34.61 24.28
CA ARG A 251 -11.94 35.03 24.38
C ARG A 251 -11.03 33.99 23.68
N PRO A 252 -10.10 34.42 22.81
CA PRO A 252 -9.09 33.55 22.21
C PRO A 252 -8.24 32.81 23.25
N ASN A 253 -7.75 31.63 22.88
CA ASN A 253 -6.79 30.83 23.65
C ASN A 253 -5.97 29.94 22.70
N ALA A 254 -4.80 29.46 23.13
CA ALA A 254 -3.89 28.65 22.31
C ALA A 254 -4.48 27.37 21.69
N GLY A 255 -5.65 26.90 22.15
CA GLY A 255 -6.39 25.81 21.51
C GLY A 255 -6.77 26.10 20.05
N ILE A 256 -6.88 27.38 19.65
CA ILE A 256 -7.15 27.76 18.25
C ILE A 256 -5.95 27.51 17.31
N LEU A 257 -4.73 27.41 17.84
CA LEU A 257 -3.50 27.22 17.05
C LEU A 257 -3.29 25.75 16.63
N TYR A 258 -4.00 24.82 17.26
CA TYR A 258 -3.83 23.38 17.03
C TYR A 258 -3.88 22.93 15.55
N PRO A 259 -4.73 23.47 14.65
CA PRO A 259 -4.69 23.10 13.23
C PRO A 259 -3.35 23.40 12.55
N ALA A 260 -2.70 24.51 12.90
CA ALA A 260 -1.38 24.88 12.40
C ALA A 260 -0.31 23.98 13.03
N VAL A 261 -0.28 23.82 14.36
CA VAL A 261 0.70 22.95 15.04
C VAL A 261 0.63 21.51 14.54
N PHE A 262 -0.57 20.92 14.46
CA PHE A 262 -0.76 19.57 13.91
C PHE A 262 -0.47 19.52 12.39
N GLY A 263 -0.88 20.52 11.63
CA GLY A 263 -0.65 20.60 10.18
C GLY A 263 0.83 20.68 9.82
N VAL A 264 1.62 21.38 10.64
CA VAL A 264 3.09 21.41 10.60
C VAL A 264 3.64 20.03 10.96
N ALA A 265 3.32 19.48 12.14
CA ALA A 265 3.87 18.19 12.60
C ALA A 265 3.57 17.02 11.64
N ASP A 266 2.34 16.91 11.13
CA ASP A 266 1.90 15.89 10.18
C ASP A 266 2.71 15.91 8.89
N ARG A 267 2.95 17.10 8.33
CA ARG A 267 3.59 17.25 7.03
C ARG A 267 5.13 17.33 7.13
N THR A 268 5.68 17.77 8.26
CA THR A 268 7.10 17.58 8.61
C THR A 268 7.43 16.09 8.77
N LEU A 269 6.52 15.28 9.35
CA LEU A 269 6.64 13.82 9.34
C LEU A 269 6.50 13.20 7.93
N ALA A 270 5.76 13.84 7.02
CA ALA A 270 5.73 13.42 5.62
C ALA A 270 7.05 13.76 4.90
N ALA A 271 7.69 14.89 5.23
CA ALA A 271 8.98 15.30 4.68
C ALA A 271 10.15 14.43 5.18
N SER A 272 10.20 14.04 6.47
CA SER A 272 11.23 13.11 6.94
C SER A 272 11.12 11.73 6.27
N LYS A 273 9.90 11.25 6.01
CA LYS A 273 9.62 10.02 5.25
C LYS A 273 10.05 10.03 3.77
N ALA A 274 10.50 11.18 3.24
CA ALA A 274 11.13 11.25 1.92
C ALA A 274 12.59 10.77 1.95
N LEU A 275 13.28 10.85 3.09
CA LEU A 275 14.61 10.29 3.28
C LEU A 275 14.52 8.99 4.09
N ARG A 276 14.79 7.85 3.44
CA ARG A 276 14.73 6.53 4.08
C ARG A 276 16.14 5.93 4.20
N PRO A 277 16.91 6.29 5.24
CA PRO A 277 18.24 5.77 5.41
C PRO A 277 18.20 4.27 5.75
N PHE A 278 19.05 3.50 5.09
CA PHE A 278 19.22 2.07 5.33
C PHE A 278 20.70 1.70 5.24
N GLU A 279 21.13 0.77 6.07
CA GLU A 279 22.50 0.23 6.03
C GLU A 279 22.66 -0.76 4.88
N ALA A 280 23.88 -0.85 4.34
CA ALA A 280 24.26 -1.93 3.43
C ALA A 280 24.10 -3.27 4.14
N LEU A 281 23.36 -4.19 3.49
CA LEU A 281 23.04 -5.51 4.01
C LEU A 281 23.46 -6.53 2.95
N ASP A 282 24.69 -7.03 3.03
CA ASP A 282 25.21 -8.13 2.19
C ASP A 282 24.63 -9.45 2.73
N GLN A 283 23.98 -10.23 1.88
CA GLN A 283 23.31 -11.48 2.24
C GLN A 283 23.79 -12.60 1.31
N ARG A 284 24.34 -13.66 1.89
CA ARG A 284 25.11 -14.70 1.17
C ARG A 284 24.34 -15.99 1.04
N GLY A 285 24.88 -16.95 0.27
CA GLY A 285 24.22 -18.21 0.01
C GLY A 285 22.78 -18.08 -0.49
N TYR A 286 21.92 -19.03 -0.14
CA TYR A 286 20.50 -19.04 -0.51
C TYR A 286 19.61 -18.11 0.34
N ARG A 287 18.41 -17.76 -0.18
CA ARG A 287 17.47 -16.83 0.47
C ARG A 287 16.41 -17.56 1.30
N CYS A 288 15.83 -16.84 2.26
CA CYS A 288 14.68 -17.24 3.05
C CYS A 288 13.46 -17.59 2.18
N SER A 289 12.87 -18.77 2.41
CA SER A 289 11.72 -19.30 1.67
C SER A 289 10.47 -18.41 1.69
N LEU A 290 10.28 -17.60 2.75
CA LEU A 290 9.08 -16.77 2.92
C LEU A 290 9.20 -15.39 2.26
N CYS A 291 10.31 -14.66 2.46
CA CYS A 291 10.46 -13.29 1.94
C CYS A 291 11.36 -13.16 0.72
N GLY A 292 12.32 -14.07 0.50
CA GLY A 292 13.37 -13.92 -0.53
C GLY A 292 14.41 -12.81 -0.26
N GLU A 293 14.17 -11.89 0.68
CA GLU A 293 15.01 -10.71 0.93
C GLU A 293 16.36 -11.02 1.60
N ARG A 294 16.35 -11.89 2.61
CA ARG A 294 17.48 -12.17 3.51
C ARG A 294 17.98 -13.60 3.33
N GLU A 295 19.21 -13.85 3.76
CA GLU A 295 19.71 -15.22 3.97
C GLU A 295 18.95 -15.91 5.12
N TRP A 296 19.04 -17.24 5.18
CA TRP A 296 18.36 -18.03 6.21
C TRP A 296 19.21 -18.15 7.48
N LEU A 297 18.56 -18.35 8.63
CA LEU A 297 19.25 -18.49 9.91
C LEU A 297 19.90 -19.87 10.04
N THR A 298 21.19 -19.90 10.37
CA THR A 298 21.99 -21.10 10.51
C THR A 298 22.90 -21.05 11.76
N PRO A 299 23.19 -22.18 12.42
CA PRO A 299 24.26 -22.25 13.43
C PRO A 299 25.66 -22.18 12.81
N ASP A 300 25.82 -22.52 11.53
CA ASP A 300 27.11 -22.62 10.82
C ASP A 300 27.03 -21.93 9.44
N GLU A 301 27.96 -21.00 9.18
CA GLU A 301 28.03 -20.22 7.94
C GLU A 301 28.17 -21.09 6.68
N ARG A 302 28.82 -22.26 6.78
CA ARG A 302 29.05 -23.16 5.62
C ARG A 302 27.73 -23.61 4.97
N LEU A 303 26.65 -23.71 5.76
CA LEU A 303 25.38 -24.23 5.29
C LEU A 303 24.71 -23.25 4.31
N LEU A 304 25.03 -21.95 4.37
CA LEU A 304 24.42 -20.94 3.50
C LEU A 304 24.63 -21.24 2.00
N ASP A 305 25.80 -21.77 1.64
CA ASP A 305 26.19 -22.09 0.26
C ASP A 305 25.63 -23.45 -0.23
N LEU A 306 25.04 -24.28 0.65
CA LEU A 306 24.47 -25.56 0.26
C LEU A 306 23.14 -25.38 -0.52
N PRO A 307 22.99 -26.02 -1.70
CA PRO A 307 21.76 -25.93 -2.47
C PRO A 307 20.58 -26.64 -1.78
N PRO A 308 19.33 -26.21 -2.06
CA PRO A 308 18.13 -26.95 -1.66
C PRO A 308 18.21 -28.42 -2.04
N GLY A 309 17.78 -29.31 -1.13
CA GLY A 309 17.89 -30.77 -1.31
C GLY A 309 19.23 -31.39 -0.90
N LYS A 310 20.32 -30.60 -0.77
CA LYS A 310 21.59 -31.08 -0.18
C LYS A 310 21.77 -30.65 1.28
N ARG A 311 21.32 -29.44 1.64
CA ARG A 311 21.34 -28.93 3.03
C ARG A 311 20.56 -29.81 4.01
N ASP A 312 19.42 -30.34 3.58
CA ASP A 312 18.53 -31.18 4.40
C ASP A 312 19.15 -32.54 4.79
N LEU A 313 20.36 -32.86 4.27
CA LEU A 313 21.17 -34.03 4.58
C LEU A 313 22.33 -33.74 5.57
N ASP A 314 22.67 -32.46 5.82
CA ASP A 314 23.75 -32.09 6.76
C ASP A 314 23.23 -32.15 8.21
N PRO A 315 23.84 -32.95 9.12
CA PRO A 315 23.35 -33.07 10.49
C PRO A 315 23.52 -31.79 11.32
N ALA A 316 24.24 -30.77 10.83
CA ALA A 316 24.31 -29.46 11.45
C ALA A 316 23.07 -28.58 11.14
N ASP A 317 22.27 -28.90 10.12
CA ASP A 317 21.07 -28.14 9.77
C ASP A 317 19.93 -28.37 10.78
N PRO A 318 19.42 -27.33 11.47
CA PRO A 318 18.30 -27.47 12.39
C PRO A 318 16.93 -27.48 11.72
N TRP A 319 16.78 -27.00 10.47
CA TRP A 319 15.47 -26.78 9.83
C TRP A 319 14.68 -28.06 9.55
N PRO A 320 15.29 -29.18 9.08
CA PRO A 320 14.57 -30.45 8.93
C PRO A 320 13.90 -30.92 10.24
N ARG A 321 14.49 -30.61 11.40
CA ARG A 321 13.95 -30.95 12.73
C ARG A 321 12.79 -30.05 13.18
N GLN A 322 12.56 -28.93 12.48
CA GLN A 322 11.45 -28.00 12.73
C GLN A 322 10.27 -28.17 11.77
N ALA A 323 10.36 -29.05 10.77
CA ALA A 323 9.22 -29.37 9.92
C ALA A 323 8.00 -29.82 10.77
N GLY A 324 6.84 -29.21 10.53
CA GLY A 324 5.62 -29.42 11.32
C GLY A 324 5.57 -28.67 12.66
N ARG A 325 6.67 -28.05 13.11
CA ARG A 325 6.74 -27.31 14.39
C ARG A 325 6.54 -25.81 14.15
N MET A 326 5.73 -25.18 15.00
CA MET A 326 5.43 -23.73 14.93
C MET A 326 5.01 -23.24 13.53
N GLY A 327 4.34 -24.11 12.76
CA GLY A 327 3.88 -23.82 11.40
C GLY A 327 5.00 -23.74 10.35
N VAL A 328 6.23 -24.17 10.63
CA VAL A 328 7.30 -24.32 9.62
C VAL A 328 7.03 -25.57 8.78
N LYS A 329 7.08 -25.46 7.45
CA LYS A 329 6.89 -26.61 6.54
C LYS A 329 8.21 -27.32 6.26
N ALA A 330 8.13 -28.59 5.81
CA ALA A 330 9.27 -29.30 5.26
C ALA A 330 9.95 -28.50 4.13
N GLY A 331 11.28 -28.39 4.18
CA GLY A 331 12.09 -27.63 3.22
C GLY A 331 12.04 -26.09 3.36
N GLU A 332 11.22 -25.50 4.23
CA GLU A 332 11.29 -24.05 4.48
C GLU A 332 12.49 -23.71 5.37
N HIS A 333 13.26 -22.69 4.97
CA HIS A 333 14.37 -22.14 5.75
C HIS A 333 14.19 -20.63 5.84
N LEU A 334 14.27 -20.06 7.05
CA LEU A 334 13.77 -18.71 7.31
C LEU A 334 14.84 -17.77 7.86
N CYS A 335 14.80 -16.50 7.45
CA CYS A 335 15.54 -15.39 8.06
C CYS A 335 14.91 -14.99 9.41
N ALA A 336 15.60 -14.20 10.24
CA ALA A 336 15.16 -13.80 11.58
C ALA A 336 13.71 -13.29 11.64
N LEU A 337 13.35 -12.30 10.81
CA LEU A 337 11.98 -11.75 10.76
C LEU A 337 10.91 -12.76 10.34
N CYS A 338 11.25 -13.75 9.49
CA CYS A 338 10.32 -14.76 9.03
C CYS A 338 10.19 -15.93 10.03
N GLY A 339 11.29 -16.30 10.69
CA GLY A 339 11.27 -17.22 11.84
C GLY A 339 10.43 -16.64 12.98
N LEU A 340 10.61 -15.34 13.28
CA LEU A 340 9.75 -14.60 14.20
C LEU A 340 8.28 -14.64 13.76
N LYS A 341 7.93 -14.33 12.50
CA LYS A 341 6.53 -14.42 12.03
C LYS A 341 5.91 -15.81 12.20
N ARG A 342 6.67 -16.90 12.11
CA ARG A 342 6.18 -18.29 12.37
C ARG A 342 6.10 -18.64 13.86
N ALA A 343 7.10 -18.27 14.65
CA ALA A 343 7.13 -18.53 16.10
C ALA A 343 6.14 -17.65 16.90
N TRP A 344 5.93 -16.40 16.48
CA TRP A 344 5.09 -15.39 17.14
C TRP A 344 3.67 -15.89 17.51
N PRO A 345 2.92 -16.57 16.61
CA PRO A 345 1.73 -17.36 16.94
C PRO A 345 1.76 -18.13 18.27
N ARG A 346 2.86 -18.80 18.59
CA ARG A 346 3.05 -19.59 19.81
C ARG A 346 3.58 -18.72 20.95
N LEU A 347 4.65 -17.95 20.70
CA LEU A 347 5.28 -17.09 21.71
C LEU A 347 4.26 -16.14 22.36
N PHE A 348 3.35 -15.57 21.57
CA PHE A 348 2.30 -14.69 22.08
C PHE A 348 1.19 -15.45 22.83
N ALA A 349 0.83 -16.67 22.39
CA ALA A 349 -0.11 -17.51 23.14
C ALA A 349 0.45 -17.93 24.51
N ASP A 350 1.75 -18.25 24.58
CA ASP A 350 2.46 -18.53 25.83
C ASP A 350 2.56 -17.28 26.73
N GLN A 351 2.66 -16.08 26.17
CA GLN A 351 2.60 -14.81 26.92
C GLN A 351 1.19 -14.55 27.49
N VAL A 352 0.14 -14.64 26.67
CA VAL A 352 -1.25 -14.44 27.15
C VAL A 352 -1.62 -15.52 28.18
N GLY A 353 -1.18 -16.77 27.99
CA GLY A 353 -1.46 -17.84 28.94
C GLY A 353 -0.85 -17.62 30.33
N LYS A 354 0.37 -17.07 30.40
CA LYS A 354 0.99 -16.63 31.66
C LYS A 354 0.21 -15.48 32.31
N LEU A 355 -0.31 -14.54 31.51
CA LEU A 355 -1.08 -13.39 31.99
C LEU A 355 -2.45 -13.80 32.59
N ILE A 356 -3.15 -14.75 31.96
CA ILE A 356 -4.49 -15.20 32.39
C ILE A 356 -4.48 -16.47 33.27
N GLY A 357 -3.31 -17.07 33.53
CA GLY A 357 -3.18 -18.27 34.37
C GLY A 357 -3.74 -19.57 33.78
N SER A 358 -3.85 -19.67 32.44
CA SER A 358 -4.34 -20.89 31.76
C SER A 358 -3.74 -21.05 30.37
N SER A 359 -3.70 -22.26 29.83
CA SER A 359 -3.17 -22.54 28.50
C SER A 359 -4.08 -22.00 27.39
N VAL A 360 -3.56 -21.11 26.55
CA VAL A 360 -4.32 -20.50 25.45
C VAL A 360 -4.24 -21.35 24.19
N SER A 361 -5.39 -21.86 23.74
CA SER A 361 -5.49 -22.61 22.49
C SER A 361 -5.70 -21.66 21.30
N ARG A 362 -4.69 -21.55 20.44
CA ARG A 362 -4.75 -20.75 19.22
C ARG A 362 -5.42 -21.54 18.08
N TYR A 363 -6.34 -20.91 17.36
CA TYR A 363 -7.20 -21.50 16.34
C TYR A 363 -7.20 -20.66 15.06
N VAL A 364 -6.10 -20.75 14.29
CA VAL A 364 -6.00 -20.07 12.98
C VAL A 364 -6.94 -20.76 11.98
N VAL A 365 -8.09 -20.14 11.73
CA VAL A 365 -9.03 -20.59 10.69
C VAL A 365 -8.34 -20.57 9.33
N SER A 366 -8.33 -21.70 8.62
CA SER A 366 -7.71 -21.83 7.30
C SER A 366 -8.65 -21.35 6.18
N THR A 367 -8.11 -21.10 4.99
CA THR A 367 -8.91 -20.80 3.78
C THR A 367 -9.86 -21.95 3.43
N HIS A 368 -9.48 -23.18 3.74
CA HIS A 368 -10.26 -24.39 3.49
C HIS A 368 -11.38 -24.56 4.53
N THR A 369 -11.10 -24.39 5.82
CA THR A 369 -12.15 -24.41 6.86
C THR A 369 -13.15 -23.26 6.66
N MET A 370 -12.72 -22.09 6.15
CA MET A 370 -13.65 -21.02 5.79
C MET A 370 -14.50 -21.34 4.56
N ALA A 371 -13.94 -21.98 3.53
CA ALA A 371 -14.73 -22.44 2.38
C ALA A 371 -15.78 -23.47 2.79
N LEU A 372 -15.40 -24.41 3.66
CA LEU A 372 -16.29 -25.42 4.21
C LEU A 372 -17.34 -24.87 5.19
N ALA A 373 -17.15 -23.66 5.75
CA ALA A 373 -18.01 -23.08 6.79
C ALA A 373 -19.52 -23.08 6.43
N THR A 374 -19.87 -22.74 5.19
CA THR A 374 -21.24 -22.78 4.64
C THR A 374 -21.86 -24.18 4.66
N THR A 375 -21.00 -25.20 4.49
CA THR A 375 -21.37 -26.62 4.46
C THR A 375 -21.47 -27.19 5.87
N LEU A 376 -20.57 -26.77 6.77
CA LEU A 376 -20.57 -27.15 8.18
C LEU A 376 -21.77 -26.58 8.94
N ASP A 377 -22.17 -25.33 8.69
CA ASP A 377 -23.39 -24.73 9.28
C ASP A 377 -24.65 -25.57 8.94
N ARG A 378 -24.68 -26.14 7.73
CA ARG A 378 -25.76 -27.03 7.27
C ARG A 378 -25.67 -28.44 7.84
N LEU A 379 -24.47 -28.95 8.12
CA LEU A 379 -24.30 -30.21 8.86
C LEU A 379 -24.79 -30.06 10.29
N ILE A 380 -24.46 -28.95 10.96
CA ILE A 380 -24.95 -28.64 12.32
C ILE A 380 -26.49 -28.54 12.32
N ALA A 381 -27.08 -27.92 11.29
CA ALA A 381 -28.54 -27.80 11.13
C ALA A 381 -29.26 -29.10 10.70
N ASN A 382 -28.52 -30.12 10.22
CA ASN A 382 -29.02 -31.44 9.82
C ASN A 382 -28.31 -32.56 10.62
N SER A 383 -28.02 -32.33 11.91
CA SER A 383 -27.29 -33.29 12.76
C SER A 383 -28.10 -34.56 13.10
N ASP A 384 -29.34 -34.63 12.62
CA ASP A 384 -30.25 -35.78 12.64
C ASP A 384 -30.04 -36.75 11.46
N SER A 385 -29.15 -36.43 10.52
CA SER A 385 -28.95 -37.21 9.29
C SER A 385 -28.46 -38.65 9.55
N PRO A 386 -29.05 -39.67 8.91
CA PRO A 386 -28.60 -41.07 9.04
C PRO A 386 -27.21 -41.32 8.45
N ASP A 387 -26.72 -40.44 7.56
CA ASP A 387 -25.37 -40.51 7.00
C ASP A 387 -24.27 -39.98 7.97
N LEU A 388 -24.65 -39.34 9.09
CA LEU A 388 -23.70 -38.70 10.01
C LEU A 388 -22.69 -39.68 10.65
N PRO A 389 -23.05 -40.92 11.05
CA PRO A 389 -22.09 -41.90 11.56
C PRO A 389 -21.05 -42.27 10.49
N ALA A 390 -21.48 -42.62 9.27
CA ALA A 390 -20.58 -42.96 8.17
C ALA A 390 -19.64 -41.80 7.76
N LEU A 391 -20.09 -40.55 7.92
CA LEU A 391 -19.26 -39.36 7.74
C LEU A 391 -18.26 -39.17 8.89
N ARG A 392 -18.62 -39.52 10.14
CA ARG A 392 -17.71 -39.54 11.29
C ARG A 392 -16.65 -40.62 11.15
N ASP A 393 -17.04 -41.83 10.76
CA ASP A 393 -16.12 -42.96 10.57
C ASP A 393 -15.08 -42.66 9.48
N LEU A 394 -15.49 -41.94 8.42
CA LEU A 394 -14.60 -41.52 7.33
C LEU A 394 -13.72 -40.31 7.69
N ALA A 395 -14.15 -39.47 8.65
CA ALA A 395 -13.29 -38.41 9.20
C ALA A 395 -12.30 -38.93 10.25
N GLY A 396 -12.66 -39.99 10.99
CA GLY A 396 -11.81 -40.75 11.89
C GLY A 396 -11.02 -39.89 12.88
N ASP A 397 -9.70 -40.06 12.87
CA ASP A 397 -8.72 -39.34 13.69
C ASP A 397 -7.96 -38.24 12.90
N ALA A 398 -8.61 -37.64 11.89
CA ALA A 398 -8.05 -36.50 11.17
C ALA A 398 -7.79 -35.28 12.07
N GLU A 399 -6.89 -34.39 11.66
CA GLU A 399 -6.47 -33.25 12.47
C GLU A 399 -7.64 -32.28 12.74
N SER A 400 -7.81 -31.92 14.02
CA SER A 400 -8.87 -31.01 14.47
C SER A 400 -8.56 -29.54 14.18
N THR A 401 -9.11 -29.04 13.07
CA THR A 401 -8.93 -27.66 12.61
C THR A 401 -9.72 -26.61 13.42
N ALA A 402 -9.42 -25.35 13.13
CA ALA A 402 -10.00 -24.16 13.75
C ALA A 402 -11.30 -23.69 13.07
N LEU A 403 -12.41 -23.65 13.81
CA LEU A 403 -13.70 -23.17 13.33
C LEU A 403 -13.91 -21.67 13.58
N PRO A 404 -14.61 -20.93 12.69
CA PRO A 404 -15.18 -19.62 13.00
C PRO A 404 -16.01 -19.67 14.29
N ARG A 405 -15.91 -18.62 15.11
CA ARG A 405 -16.50 -18.54 16.46
C ARG A 405 -18.00 -18.92 16.49
N LEU A 406 -18.79 -18.36 15.59
CA LEU A 406 -20.22 -18.67 15.45
C LEU A 406 -20.49 -20.18 15.20
N LEU A 407 -19.67 -20.84 14.37
CA LEU A 407 -19.80 -22.28 14.10
C LEU A 407 -19.36 -23.14 15.29
N TYR A 408 -18.27 -22.76 15.96
CA TYR A 408 -17.83 -23.43 17.19
C TYR A 408 -18.95 -23.42 18.24
N GLN A 409 -19.55 -22.26 18.47
CA GLN A 409 -20.66 -22.09 19.42
C GLN A 409 -21.90 -22.90 19.02
N ARG A 410 -22.33 -22.85 17.75
CA ARG A 410 -23.48 -23.62 17.26
C ARG A 410 -23.26 -25.13 17.33
N ALA A 411 -22.08 -25.63 16.96
CA ALA A 411 -21.79 -27.07 17.01
C ALA A 411 -21.77 -27.60 18.45
N GLY A 412 -21.14 -26.86 19.38
CA GLY A 412 -21.13 -27.19 20.80
C GLY A 412 -22.51 -27.12 21.47
N GLN A 413 -23.41 -26.27 20.97
CA GLN A 413 -24.82 -26.24 21.40
C GLN A 413 -25.63 -27.46 20.93
N VAL A 414 -25.15 -28.22 19.94
CA VAL A 414 -25.79 -29.46 19.46
C VAL A 414 -25.21 -30.68 20.18
N SER A 415 -23.89 -30.91 20.10
CA SER A 415 -23.17 -31.88 20.93
C SER A 415 -21.66 -31.81 20.67
N ASP A 416 -20.85 -32.26 21.65
CA ASP A 416 -19.40 -32.43 21.49
C ASP A 416 -19.04 -33.32 20.30
N GLY A 417 -19.82 -34.37 20.04
CA GLY A 417 -19.62 -35.27 18.90
C GLY A 417 -19.96 -34.67 17.53
N VAL A 418 -20.69 -33.56 17.48
CA VAL A 418 -20.87 -32.74 16.25
C VAL A 418 -19.77 -31.69 16.14
N LEU A 419 -19.34 -31.11 17.26
CA LEU A 419 -18.21 -30.18 17.33
C LEU A 419 -16.88 -30.84 16.90
N ASP A 420 -16.56 -32.04 17.39
CA ASP A 420 -15.40 -32.83 16.97
C ASP A 420 -15.41 -33.08 15.46
N LEU A 421 -16.54 -33.60 14.95
CA LEU A 421 -16.72 -33.87 13.52
C LEU A 421 -16.52 -32.61 12.66
N CYS A 422 -17.09 -31.48 13.06
CA CYS A 422 -16.93 -30.21 12.35
C CYS A 422 -15.47 -29.74 12.30
N ARG A 423 -14.70 -29.97 13.38
CA ARG A 423 -13.27 -29.60 13.45
C ARG A 423 -12.40 -30.53 12.61
N LYS A 424 -12.68 -31.83 12.63
CA LYS A 424 -11.93 -32.87 11.89
C LYS A 424 -12.18 -32.84 10.37
N LEU A 425 -13.40 -32.53 9.92
CA LEU A 425 -13.77 -32.62 8.50
C LEU A 425 -12.82 -31.87 7.54
N PRO A 426 -12.44 -30.60 7.77
CA PRO A 426 -11.45 -29.91 6.93
C PRO A 426 -10.10 -30.62 6.89
N GLY A 427 -9.62 -31.11 8.04
CA GLY A 427 -8.39 -31.90 8.15
C GLY A 427 -8.47 -33.24 7.40
N ALA A 428 -9.64 -33.89 7.37
CA ALA A 428 -9.87 -35.11 6.61
C ALA A 428 -9.79 -34.87 5.10
N PHE A 429 -10.38 -33.77 4.60
CA PHE A 429 -10.26 -33.37 3.19
C PHE A 429 -8.83 -32.93 2.83
N ASP A 430 -8.12 -32.22 3.72
CA ASP A 430 -6.71 -31.87 3.50
C ASP A 430 -5.82 -33.13 3.48
N ALA A 431 -5.99 -34.05 4.43
CA ALA A 431 -5.21 -35.29 4.51
C ALA A 431 -5.49 -36.28 3.37
N ALA A 432 -6.72 -36.33 2.84
CA ALA A 432 -7.02 -37.08 1.63
C ALA A 432 -6.29 -36.48 0.42
N ARG A 433 -6.31 -35.15 0.27
CA ARG A 433 -5.64 -34.44 -0.83
C ARG A 433 -4.12 -34.52 -0.74
N GLU A 434 -3.53 -34.47 0.46
CA GLU A 434 -2.07 -34.60 0.66
C GLU A 434 -1.53 -36.01 0.38
N LYS A 435 -2.42 -37.00 0.27
CA LYS A 435 -2.11 -38.38 -0.13
C LYS A 435 -2.52 -38.71 -1.58
N ASP A 436 -3.05 -37.71 -2.31
CA ASP A 436 -3.68 -37.86 -3.63
C ASP A 436 -4.84 -38.90 -3.67
N ASP A 437 -5.50 -39.12 -2.53
CA ASP A 437 -6.62 -40.05 -2.38
C ASP A 437 -7.94 -39.39 -2.83
N GLU A 438 -8.08 -39.22 -4.13
CA GLU A 438 -9.30 -38.74 -4.80
C GLU A 438 -10.52 -39.62 -4.49
N ALA A 439 -10.35 -40.92 -4.17
CA ALA A 439 -11.45 -41.80 -3.81
C ALA A 439 -12.04 -41.45 -2.43
N SER A 440 -11.20 -41.27 -1.41
CA SER A 440 -11.63 -40.78 -0.09
C SER A 440 -12.12 -39.34 -0.16
N TYR A 441 -11.48 -38.47 -0.94
CA TYR A 441 -11.92 -37.08 -1.13
C TYR A 441 -13.33 -37.02 -1.75
N ALA A 442 -13.59 -37.81 -2.81
CA ALA A 442 -14.91 -37.92 -3.43
C ALA A 442 -15.96 -38.48 -2.47
N LYS A 443 -15.62 -39.51 -1.68
CA LYS A 443 -16.52 -40.13 -0.69
C LYS A 443 -16.87 -39.19 0.47
N LEU A 444 -15.88 -38.45 1.00
CA LEU A 444 -16.09 -37.37 1.96
C LEU A 444 -17.01 -36.28 1.38
N SER A 445 -16.77 -35.88 0.13
CA SER A 445 -17.56 -34.85 -0.56
C SER A 445 -19.01 -35.28 -0.79
N ASP A 446 -19.27 -36.54 -1.16
CA ASP A 446 -20.62 -37.07 -1.36
C ASP A 446 -21.39 -37.18 -0.04
N LEU A 447 -20.81 -37.83 0.98
CA LEU A 447 -21.45 -37.96 2.30
C LEU A 447 -21.71 -36.59 2.95
N LEU A 448 -20.74 -35.66 2.93
CA LEU A 448 -20.97 -34.30 3.42
C LEU A 448 -22.03 -33.57 2.59
N SER A 449 -22.10 -33.78 1.27
CA SER A 449 -23.13 -33.15 0.43
C SER A 449 -24.54 -33.66 0.73
N LYS A 450 -24.68 -34.95 1.09
CA LYS A 450 -25.94 -35.56 1.56
C LYS A 450 -26.37 -34.97 2.90
N VAL A 451 -25.49 -35.00 3.90
CA VAL A 451 -25.75 -34.44 5.25
C VAL A 451 -26.06 -32.94 5.18
N ALA A 452 -25.27 -32.14 4.45
CA ALA A 452 -25.48 -30.70 4.30
C ALA A 452 -26.64 -30.33 3.34
N ARG A 453 -27.23 -31.32 2.64
CA ARG A 453 -28.27 -31.15 1.61
C ARG A 453 -27.89 -30.07 0.57
N ARG A 454 -26.60 -29.99 0.22
CA ARG A 454 -25.97 -29.05 -0.73
C ARG A 454 -24.59 -29.57 -1.09
N ARG A 455 -24.16 -29.41 -2.35
CA ARG A 455 -22.76 -29.64 -2.76
C ARG A 455 -21.79 -28.88 -1.85
N VAL A 456 -20.70 -29.54 -1.43
CA VAL A 456 -19.61 -28.93 -0.66
C VAL A 456 -19.13 -27.64 -1.32
N GLU A 457 -19.04 -26.57 -0.52
CA GLU A 457 -18.53 -25.27 -0.96
C GLU A 457 -17.00 -25.25 -0.94
N ALA A 458 -16.38 -24.69 -1.98
CA ALA A 458 -14.93 -24.73 -2.20
C ALA A 458 -14.27 -23.34 -2.27
N TYR A 459 -15.09 -22.28 -2.20
CA TYR A 459 -14.68 -20.89 -2.22
C TYR A 459 -14.86 -20.23 -0.85
N TYR A 460 -13.95 -19.33 -0.49
CA TYR A 460 -14.05 -18.42 0.65
C TYR A 460 -14.02 -16.97 0.13
N ALA A 461 -14.26 -16.00 1.01
CA ALA A 461 -14.12 -14.58 0.66
C ALA A 461 -13.22 -13.82 1.63
N LEU A 462 -12.50 -12.83 1.11
CA LEU A 462 -11.82 -11.78 1.89
C LEU A 462 -12.54 -10.44 1.70
N ILE A 463 -12.59 -9.65 2.77
CA ILE A 463 -13.12 -8.28 2.84
C ILE A 463 -11.99 -7.36 3.28
N LEU A 464 -11.73 -6.30 2.53
CA LEU A 464 -10.84 -5.20 2.89
C LEU A 464 -11.64 -3.89 2.92
N LEU A 465 -11.73 -3.26 4.09
CA LEU A 465 -12.40 -2.00 4.35
C LEU A 465 -11.37 -0.91 4.64
N ASP A 466 -11.59 0.30 4.14
CA ASP A 466 -10.78 1.49 4.43
C ASP A 466 -11.65 2.77 4.49
N GLY A 467 -11.35 3.64 5.46
CA GLY A 467 -12.08 4.87 5.75
C GLY A 467 -11.92 5.98 4.71
N ASP A 468 -13.05 6.52 4.24
CA ASP A 468 -13.05 7.56 3.22
C ASP A 468 -12.65 8.94 3.77
N HIS A 469 -11.64 9.54 3.13
CA HIS A 469 -11.11 10.88 3.44
C HIS A 469 -10.64 11.09 4.89
N MET A 470 -10.10 10.07 5.56
CA MET A 470 -9.68 10.17 6.98
C MET A 470 -8.68 11.30 7.30
N GLY A 471 -7.79 11.64 6.37
CA GLY A 471 -6.93 12.83 6.49
C GLY A 471 -7.71 14.16 6.53
N ALA A 472 -8.81 14.27 5.78
CA ALA A 472 -9.71 15.42 5.85
C ALA A 472 -10.51 15.43 7.17
N TRP A 473 -10.98 14.27 7.63
CA TRP A 473 -11.64 14.12 8.92
C TRP A 473 -10.75 14.59 10.06
N LEU A 474 -9.49 14.15 10.15
CA LEU A 474 -8.56 14.65 11.17
C LEU A 474 -8.33 16.16 11.05
N THR A 475 -8.05 16.67 9.84
CA THR A 475 -7.64 18.07 9.65
C THR A 475 -8.79 19.09 9.67
N GLY A 476 -10.05 18.66 9.56
CA GLY A 476 -11.23 19.55 9.58
C GLY A 476 -11.56 20.20 8.23
N THR A 477 -10.93 19.73 7.17
CA THR A 477 -11.01 20.27 5.80
C THR A 477 -12.21 19.70 5.04
N PRO A 478 -12.70 20.40 4.00
CA PRO A 478 -13.71 19.85 3.10
C PRO A 478 -13.14 18.86 2.09
N PHE A 479 -14.00 18.09 1.44
CA PHE A 479 -13.66 17.30 0.25
C PHE A 479 -14.85 17.19 -0.71
N GLU A 480 -14.58 16.99 -1.99
CA GLU A 480 -15.62 16.75 -3.00
C GLU A 480 -16.11 15.29 -2.94
N ALA A 481 -17.43 15.11 -2.94
CA ALA A 481 -18.09 13.81 -3.11
C ALA A 481 -19.10 13.90 -4.27
N GLY A 482 -18.69 13.45 -5.45
CA GLY A 482 -19.48 13.59 -6.68
C GLY A 482 -19.60 15.05 -7.13
N GLU A 483 -20.75 15.67 -6.88
CA GLU A 483 -21.03 17.09 -7.19
C GLU A 483 -21.38 17.90 -5.92
N THR A 484 -21.12 17.33 -4.73
CA THR A 484 -21.39 17.96 -3.43
C THR A 484 -20.09 18.14 -2.64
N GLU A 485 -19.89 19.33 -2.06
CA GLU A 485 -18.83 19.55 -1.08
C GLU A 485 -19.24 18.99 0.29
N VAL A 486 -18.45 18.07 0.84
CA VAL A 486 -18.64 17.50 2.17
C VAL A 486 -17.66 18.15 3.13
N HIS A 487 -18.18 18.92 4.08
CA HIS A 487 -17.35 19.54 5.11
C HIS A 487 -17.26 18.66 6.37
N THR A 488 -16.03 18.32 6.77
CA THR A 488 -15.78 17.56 8.01
C THR A 488 -15.85 18.42 9.29
N SER A 489 -15.94 19.74 9.15
CA SER A 489 -16.04 20.72 10.23
C SER A 489 -17.40 21.45 10.26
N LEU A 490 -18.01 21.48 11.45
CA LEU A 490 -19.31 22.11 11.72
C LEU A 490 -19.15 23.60 12.11
N PRO A 491 -20.08 24.49 11.73
CA PRO A 491 -20.24 25.81 12.35
C PRO A 491 -20.42 25.72 13.86
N PHE A 492 -19.93 26.70 14.63
CA PHE A 492 -20.10 26.72 16.09
C PHE A 492 -21.56 26.58 16.50
N GLU A 493 -22.48 27.30 15.85
CA GLU A 493 -23.92 27.22 16.13
C GLU A 493 -24.49 25.79 16.05
N ARG A 494 -23.98 24.96 15.12
CA ARG A 494 -24.43 23.57 14.96
C ARG A 494 -23.86 22.61 16.00
N SER A 495 -22.83 23.03 16.75
CA SER A 495 -22.28 22.27 17.88
C SER A 495 -22.97 22.58 19.22
N TRP A 496 -23.80 23.62 19.27
CA TRP A 496 -24.47 24.04 20.49
C TRP A 496 -25.71 23.19 20.80
N HIS A 497 -25.99 23.01 22.09
CA HIS A 497 -27.26 22.46 22.55
C HIS A 497 -28.43 23.34 22.07
N PRO A 498 -29.57 22.80 21.58
CA PRO A 498 -30.64 23.60 20.95
C PRO A 498 -31.10 24.82 21.75
N LYS A 499 -31.34 24.64 23.07
CA LYS A 499 -31.70 25.74 23.99
C LYS A 499 -30.71 26.91 24.03
N ILE A 500 -29.41 26.66 23.80
CA ILE A 500 -28.38 27.71 23.76
C ILE A 500 -28.48 28.49 22.45
N ARG A 501 -28.63 27.79 21.32
CA ARG A 501 -28.86 28.40 20.01
C ARG A 501 -30.14 29.24 19.99
N GLU A 502 -31.22 28.72 20.55
CA GLU A 502 -32.50 29.43 20.71
C GLU A 502 -32.35 30.69 21.59
N SER A 503 -31.65 30.58 22.73
CA SER A 503 -31.39 31.71 23.64
C SER A 503 -30.51 32.81 23.01
N VAL A 504 -29.46 32.43 22.27
CA VAL A 504 -28.61 33.39 21.55
C VAL A 504 -29.38 34.04 20.40
N ALA A 505 -30.12 33.27 19.60
CA ALA A 505 -30.94 33.83 18.50
C ALA A 505 -32.00 34.82 19.01
N GLY A 506 -32.63 34.54 20.17
CA GLY A 506 -33.59 35.43 20.82
C GLY A 506 -33.01 36.80 21.22
N ARG A 507 -31.70 36.89 21.47
CA ARG A 507 -30.98 38.14 21.84
C ARG A 507 -30.59 39.02 20.63
N ARG A 508 -30.98 38.64 19.40
CA ARG A 508 -30.66 39.38 18.16
C ARG A 508 -29.16 39.71 18.03
N PRO A 509 -28.30 38.67 17.91
CA PRO A 509 -26.85 38.82 18.01
C PRO A 509 -26.27 39.77 16.95
N GLY A 510 -25.29 40.58 17.37
CA GLY A 510 -24.55 41.49 16.49
C GLY A 510 -23.67 40.76 15.46
N PRO A 511 -23.08 41.50 14.49
CA PRO A 511 -22.37 40.92 13.36
C PRO A 511 -21.19 40.02 13.78
N ASP A 512 -20.44 40.36 14.82
CA ASP A 512 -19.34 39.52 15.32
C ASP A 512 -19.81 38.19 15.94
N VAL A 513 -20.95 38.21 16.65
CA VAL A 513 -21.54 36.99 17.23
C VAL A 513 -22.13 36.12 16.12
N LEU A 514 -22.75 36.72 15.10
CA LEU A 514 -23.18 36.00 13.89
C LEU A 514 -22.00 35.41 13.11
N ALA A 515 -20.90 36.13 12.96
CA ALA A 515 -19.68 35.62 12.35
C ALA A 515 -19.09 34.45 13.15
N TYR A 516 -19.07 34.54 14.49
CA TYR A 516 -18.67 33.43 15.37
C TYR A 516 -19.59 32.21 15.24
N MET A 517 -20.91 32.41 15.20
CA MET A 517 -21.91 31.34 15.00
C MET A 517 -21.70 30.58 13.69
N GLN A 518 -21.42 31.32 12.61
CA GLN A 518 -21.23 30.79 11.26
C GLN A 518 -19.82 30.21 11.03
N ALA A 519 -18.80 30.71 11.75
CA ALA A 519 -17.44 30.20 11.68
C ALA A 519 -17.40 28.70 11.95
N ARG A 520 -16.67 27.95 11.12
CA ARG A 520 -16.45 26.51 11.33
C ARG A 520 -15.52 26.30 12.51
N ARG A 521 -15.77 25.27 13.30
CA ARG A 521 -14.88 24.88 14.40
C ARG A 521 -13.58 24.32 13.81
N PRO A 522 -12.40 24.84 14.21
CA PRO A 522 -11.12 24.29 13.80
C PRO A 522 -10.94 22.85 14.30
N ALA A 523 -9.97 22.12 13.73
CA ALA A 523 -9.48 20.90 14.34
C ALA A 523 -8.95 21.18 15.76
N SER A 524 -9.11 20.24 16.67
CA SER A 524 -8.69 20.36 18.07
C SER A 524 -8.28 18.99 18.62
N PRO A 525 -7.51 18.94 19.72
CA PRO A 525 -7.15 17.68 20.36
C PRO A 525 -8.39 16.88 20.79
N GLY A 526 -9.44 17.56 21.29
CA GLY A 526 -10.71 16.93 21.69
C GLY A 526 -11.43 16.26 20.52
N ARG A 527 -11.36 16.87 19.32
CA ARG A 527 -11.88 16.29 18.08
C ARG A 527 -11.04 15.11 17.61
N HIS A 528 -9.72 15.16 17.75
CA HIS A 528 -8.82 14.03 17.43
C HIS A 528 -9.02 12.85 18.37
N ALA A 529 -9.07 13.09 19.69
CA ALA A 529 -9.35 12.08 20.69
C ALA A 529 -10.73 11.44 20.49
N ALA A 530 -11.77 12.23 20.16
CA ALA A 530 -13.11 11.71 19.85
C ALA A 530 -13.15 10.87 18.56
N ILE A 531 -12.42 11.28 17.50
CA ILE A 531 -12.26 10.46 16.28
C ILE A 531 -11.51 9.16 16.60
N SER A 532 -10.38 9.22 17.33
CA SER A 532 -9.63 8.02 17.67
C SER A 532 -10.39 7.08 18.61
N GLN A 533 -11.25 7.61 19.49
CA GLN A 533 -12.15 6.82 20.33
C GLN A 533 -13.22 6.11 19.48
N ALA A 534 -13.78 6.78 18.47
CA ALA A 534 -14.73 6.19 17.54
C ALA A 534 -14.11 5.07 16.68
N LEU A 535 -12.89 5.30 16.15
CA LEU A 535 -12.14 4.29 15.40
C LEU A 535 -11.77 3.09 16.29
N ALA A 536 -11.31 3.32 17.53
CA ALA A 536 -10.98 2.25 18.47
C ALA A 536 -12.23 1.42 18.87
N ALA A 537 -13.38 2.06 19.05
CA ALA A 537 -14.64 1.36 19.30
C ALA A 537 -15.10 0.54 18.08
N PHE A 538 -14.92 1.06 16.85
CA PHE A 538 -15.17 0.28 15.64
C PHE A 538 -14.23 -0.93 15.54
N SER A 539 -12.91 -0.73 15.67
CA SER A 539 -11.92 -1.76 15.39
C SER A 539 -11.81 -2.84 16.49
N SER A 540 -11.90 -2.46 17.77
CA SER A 540 -11.68 -3.40 18.88
C SER A 540 -12.96 -4.05 19.42
N ILE A 541 -14.13 -3.44 19.22
CA ILE A 541 -15.42 -3.92 19.74
C ILE A 541 -16.35 -4.33 18.60
N LEU A 542 -16.74 -3.37 17.74
CA LEU A 542 -17.85 -3.57 16.82
C LEU A 542 -17.49 -4.52 15.66
N ALA A 543 -16.34 -4.35 15.03
CA ALA A 543 -15.94 -5.17 13.89
C ALA A 543 -15.72 -6.66 14.25
N PRO A 544 -15.03 -7.03 15.35
CA PRO A 544 -14.95 -8.42 15.80
C PRO A 544 -16.31 -9.01 16.14
N TYR A 545 -17.21 -8.26 16.77
CA TYR A 545 -18.58 -8.69 17.02
C TYR A 545 -19.36 -8.93 15.70
N LEU A 546 -19.32 -8.00 14.74
CA LEU A 546 -20.02 -8.14 13.47
C LEU A 546 -19.50 -9.33 12.65
N VAL A 547 -18.18 -9.52 12.58
CA VAL A 547 -17.53 -10.55 11.73
C VAL A 547 -17.49 -11.94 12.39
N GLU A 548 -17.21 -12.04 13.70
CA GLU A 548 -17.03 -13.34 14.39
C GLU A 548 -18.24 -13.73 15.26
N GLY A 549 -19.02 -12.75 15.71
CA GLY A 549 -20.24 -12.97 16.50
C GLY A 549 -21.49 -13.13 15.64
N THR A 550 -21.69 -12.27 14.63
CA THR A 550 -22.91 -12.28 13.80
C THR A 550 -22.79 -13.03 12.47
N CYS A 551 -21.57 -13.43 12.06
CA CYS A 551 -21.26 -14.09 10.79
C CYS A 551 -20.30 -15.27 10.99
N LYS A 552 -20.20 -16.16 9.98
CA LYS A 552 -19.17 -17.21 9.89
C LYS A 552 -17.88 -16.58 9.36
N GLY A 553 -17.17 -15.86 10.21
CA GLY A 553 -15.96 -15.11 9.85
C GLY A 553 -14.85 -15.10 10.90
N LYS A 554 -13.71 -14.51 10.53
CA LYS A 554 -12.56 -14.19 11.39
C LYS A 554 -11.97 -12.84 10.97
N VAL A 555 -11.72 -11.95 11.93
CA VAL A 555 -10.96 -10.72 11.70
C VAL A 555 -9.47 -11.07 11.68
N ILE A 556 -8.74 -10.62 10.66
CA ILE A 556 -7.29 -10.82 10.55
C ILE A 556 -6.56 -9.61 11.15
N TYR A 557 -7.05 -8.39 10.86
CA TYR A 557 -6.68 -7.17 11.57
C TYR A 557 -7.79 -6.11 11.47
N ALA A 558 -7.75 -5.12 12.37
CA ALA A 558 -8.57 -3.91 12.29
C ALA A 558 -7.77 -2.75 12.94
N GLY A 559 -7.09 -1.92 12.15
CA GLY A 559 -6.14 -0.92 12.64
C GLY A 559 -6.77 0.41 13.08
N GLY A 560 -8.07 0.58 12.87
CA GLY A 560 -8.83 1.77 13.24
C GLY A 560 -9.82 2.14 12.15
N ASP A 561 -9.32 2.76 11.08
CA ASP A 561 -10.07 3.03 9.86
C ASP A 561 -9.90 1.96 8.76
N ASP A 562 -8.92 1.06 8.90
CA ASP A 562 -8.73 -0.11 8.04
C ASP A 562 -9.12 -1.44 8.72
N LEU A 563 -9.54 -2.42 7.91
CA LEU A 563 -9.88 -3.77 8.37
C LEU A 563 -9.69 -4.80 7.27
N LEU A 564 -9.12 -5.96 7.65
CA LEU A 564 -9.10 -7.17 6.84
C LEU A 564 -9.81 -8.31 7.56
N ALA A 565 -10.84 -8.87 6.93
CA ALA A 565 -11.59 -10.01 7.43
C ALA A 565 -11.67 -11.14 6.39
N MET A 566 -11.79 -12.37 6.88
CA MET A 566 -12.09 -13.56 6.09
C MET A 566 -13.47 -14.09 6.49
N VAL A 567 -14.31 -14.42 5.50
CA VAL A 567 -15.71 -14.84 5.72
C VAL A 567 -16.13 -15.97 4.76
N SER A 568 -17.19 -16.68 5.14
CA SER A 568 -17.96 -17.55 4.26
C SER A 568 -18.56 -16.78 3.07
N VAL A 569 -18.85 -17.47 1.97
CA VAL A 569 -19.37 -16.83 0.75
C VAL A 569 -20.84 -16.40 0.90
N ASP A 570 -21.63 -17.08 1.74
CA ASP A 570 -23.02 -16.71 2.00
C ASP A 570 -23.17 -15.52 2.97
N ASP A 571 -22.25 -15.35 3.93
CA ASP A 571 -22.25 -14.18 4.82
C ASP A 571 -21.55 -12.95 4.22
N LEU A 572 -20.92 -13.05 3.04
CA LEU A 572 -20.14 -11.96 2.44
C LEU A 572 -20.92 -10.65 2.31
N LEU A 573 -22.07 -10.65 1.63
CA LEU A 573 -22.86 -9.43 1.42
C LEU A 573 -23.44 -8.88 2.75
N PRO A 574 -24.02 -9.70 3.66
CA PRO A 574 -24.37 -9.27 5.01
C PRO A 574 -23.20 -8.64 5.78
N ALA A 575 -22.02 -9.25 5.77
CA ALA A 575 -20.84 -8.77 6.49
C ALA A 575 -20.33 -7.43 5.94
N MET A 576 -20.21 -7.30 4.61
CA MET A 576 -19.80 -6.04 3.98
C MET A 576 -20.78 -4.89 4.32
N LEU A 577 -22.09 -5.14 4.22
CA LEU A 577 -23.11 -4.15 4.58
C LEU A 577 -23.07 -3.80 6.07
N ARG A 578 -23.00 -4.80 6.96
CA ARG A 578 -22.88 -4.62 8.42
C ARG A 578 -21.67 -3.79 8.80
N LEU A 579 -20.50 -4.08 8.22
CA LEU A 579 -19.28 -3.30 8.43
C LEU A 579 -19.44 -1.84 7.95
N ARG A 580 -20.02 -1.63 6.76
CA ARG A 580 -20.29 -0.28 6.24
C ARG A 580 -21.24 0.51 7.15
N LEU A 581 -22.32 -0.10 7.65
CA LEU A 581 -23.28 0.56 8.55
C LEU A 581 -22.64 0.83 9.92
N GLY A 582 -21.92 -0.15 10.47
CA GLY A 582 -21.25 -0.08 11.76
C GLY A 582 -20.17 1.00 11.84
N TYR A 583 -19.42 1.23 10.75
CA TYR A 583 -18.41 2.29 10.70
C TYR A 583 -18.99 3.68 11.01
N SER A 584 -20.13 4.02 10.39
CA SER A 584 -20.81 5.31 10.57
C SER A 584 -21.78 5.34 11.76
N GLY A 585 -22.28 4.19 12.20
CA GLY A 585 -23.42 4.11 13.13
C GLY A 585 -24.78 4.41 12.47
N ILE A 586 -25.01 3.91 11.25
CA ILE A 586 -26.27 4.09 10.51
C ILE A 586 -27.25 2.96 10.87
N ALA A 587 -28.37 3.29 11.49
CA ALA A 587 -29.45 2.35 11.79
C ALA A 587 -30.23 1.97 10.51
N LEU A 588 -30.36 0.68 10.21
CA LEU A 588 -31.00 0.20 8.96
C LEU A 588 -31.65 -1.19 9.10
N GLY A 589 -32.82 -1.26 9.74
CA GLY A 589 -33.68 -2.45 9.76
C GLY A 589 -33.12 -3.64 10.54
N ASP A 590 -33.24 -4.85 9.98
CA ASP A 590 -32.88 -6.17 10.59
C ASP A 590 -31.36 -6.40 10.79
N VAL A 591 -30.63 -5.33 11.11
CA VAL A 591 -29.19 -5.30 11.38
C VAL A 591 -28.91 -5.15 12.88
N GLU A 592 -29.90 -4.75 13.68
CA GLU A 592 -29.85 -4.70 15.15
C GLU A 592 -30.23 -6.06 15.77
N ASP A 593 -29.71 -6.34 16.97
CA ASP A 593 -30.13 -7.47 17.82
C ASP A 593 -30.10 -7.11 19.32
N GLN A 594 -30.16 -8.11 20.20
CA GLN A 594 -30.15 -7.91 21.66
C GLN A 594 -28.83 -7.31 22.20
N ASP A 595 -27.71 -7.61 21.55
CA ASP A 595 -26.35 -7.20 21.92
C ASP A 595 -25.98 -5.86 21.25
N LEU A 596 -26.53 -5.54 20.06
CA LEU A 596 -26.24 -4.31 19.32
C LEU A 596 -27.51 -3.56 18.86
N ARG A 597 -27.64 -2.30 19.30
CA ARG A 597 -28.65 -1.34 18.82
C ARG A 597 -28.02 0.00 18.47
N TYR A 598 -28.23 0.50 17.26
CA TYR A 598 -27.74 1.81 16.84
C TYR A 598 -28.55 2.95 17.46
N VAL A 599 -27.92 4.12 17.52
CA VAL A 599 -28.51 5.36 18.02
C VAL A 599 -28.14 6.48 17.04
N ALA A 600 -29.13 7.26 16.63
CA ALA A 600 -28.95 8.32 15.65
C ALA A 600 -27.78 9.27 16.01
N LYS A 601 -27.11 9.79 14.97
CA LYS A 601 -25.91 10.64 15.03
C LYS A 601 -24.61 9.92 15.41
N GLY A 602 -24.46 8.64 15.02
CA GLY A 602 -23.18 7.93 15.16
C GLY A 602 -22.89 7.39 16.55
N TYR A 603 -23.90 6.87 17.24
CA TYR A 603 -23.73 6.15 18.50
C TYR A 603 -24.33 4.75 18.39
N ALA A 604 -23.97 3.85 19.30
CA ALA A 604 -24.66 2.58 19.48
C ALA A 604 -24.64 2.15 20.95
N PHE A 605 -25.57 1.30 21.34
CA PHE A 605 -25.45 0.46 22.52
C PHE A 605 -24.89 -0.90 22.09
N HIS A 606 -23.77 -1.30 22.66
CA HIS A 606 -23.24 -2.65 22.59
C HIS A 606 -23.21 -3.24 23.99
N ARG A 607 -23.98 -4.31 24.25
CA ARG A 607 -24.14 -4.97 25.56
C ARG A 607 -24.42 -3.98 26.70
N GLY A 608 -25.40 -3.11 26.48
CA GLY A 608 -25.80 -2.06 27.43
C GLY A 608 -24.82 -0.88 27.57
N ARG A 609 -23.57 -0.99 27.09
CA ARG A 609 -22.58 0.09 27.11
C ARG A 609 -22.74 0.96 25.87
N ILE A 610 -22.71 2.28 26.01
CA ILE A 610 -22.73 3.21 24.87
C ILE A 610 -21.34 3.30 24.22
N ILE A 611 -21.28 3.19 22.91
CA ILE A 611 -20.08 3.40 22.08
C ILE A 611 -20.33 4.55 21.09
N GLN A 612 -19.26 5.28 20.77
CA GLN A 612 -19.25 6.32 19.74
C GLN A 612 -18.68 5.74 18.44
N LEU A 613 -19.22 6.18 17.30
CA LEU A 613 -18.85 5.74 15.95
C LEU A 613 -18.56 6.98 15.08
N MET A 614 -18.11 6.80 13.84
CA MET A 614 -17.60 7.93 13.02
C MET A 614 -18.69 8.92 12.55
N GLY A 615 -19.97 8.57 12.68
CA GLY A 615 -21.09 9.40 12.28
C GLY A 615 -21.55 9.18 10.84
N GLU A 616 -22.83 9.50 10.59
CA GLU A 616 -23.55 9.25 9.34
C GLU A 616 -22.88 9.88 8.09
N ALA A 617 -22.14 10.98 8.28
CA ALA A 617 -21.43 11.69 7.21
C ALA A 617 -20.06 11.09 6.86
N ALA A 618 -19.45 10.29 7.75
CA ALA A 618 -18.26 9.53 7.43
C ALA A 618 -18.64 8.27 6.62
N SER A 619 -17.76 7.81 5.74
CA SER A 619 -17.98 6.61 4.94
C SER A 619 -16.72 5.74 4.88
N ALA A 620 -16.89 4.51 4.41
CA ALA A 620 -15.80 3.60 4.12
C ALA A 620 -16.08 2.91 2.78
N SER A 621 -15.02 2.60 2.05
CA SER A 621 -15.05 1.86 0.80
C SER A 621 -14.59 0.41 1.05
N ILE A 622 -15.19 -0.57 0.37
CA ILE A 622 -14.91 -2.00 0.60
C ILE A 622 -14.50 -2.73 -0.69
N GLY A 623 -13.30 -3.28 -0.72
CA GLY A 623 -12.90 -4.30 -1.68
C GLY A 623 -13.22 -5.71 -1.16
N ALA A 624 -13.71 -6.60 -2.02
CA ALA A 624 -13.93 -8.00 -1.69
C ALA A 624 -13.47 -8.94 -2.81
N VAL A 625 -12.91 -10.09 -2.43
CA VAL A 625 -12.50 -11.15 -3.37
C VAL A 625 -13.05 -12.49 -2.92
N ILE A 626 -13.75 -13.17 -3.83
CA ILE A 626 -14.13 -14.58 -3.70
C ILE A 626 -13.06 -15.42 -4.40
N ALA A 627 -12.46 -16.38 -3.69
CA ALA A 627 -11.36 -17.20 -4.17
C ALA A 627 -11.52 -18.67 -3.77
N HIS A 628 -11.03 -19.59 -4.61
CA HIS A 628 -10.95 -21.01 -4.28
C HIS A 628 -9.95 -21.21 -3.12
N HIS A 629 -10.20 -22.12 -2.19
CA HIS A 629 -9.34 -22.31 -0.99
C HIS A 629 -7.86 -22.61 -1.31
N GLN A 630 -7.57 -23.16 -2.49
CA GLN A 630 -6.22 -23.44 -3.01
C GLN A 630 -5.55 -22.25 -3.75
N ALA A 631 -6.23 -21.12 -3.94
CA ALA A 631 -5.67 -19.99 -4.68
C ALA A 631 -4.49 -19.35 -3.88
N PRO A 632 -3.32 -19.10 -4.49
CA PRO A 632 -2.16 -18.54 -3.80
C PRO A 632 -2.51 -17.21 -3.11
N LEU A 633 -2.32 -17.15 -1.78
CA LEU A 633 -2.80 -16.05 -0.94
C LEU A 633 -2.31 -14.67 -1.41
N GLY A 634 -1.06 -14.56 -1.87
CA GLY A 634 -0.52 -13.31 -2.42
C GLY A 634 -1.25 -12.79 -3.67
N ALA A 635 -1.76 -13.68 -4.53
CA ALA A 635 -2.58 -13.30 -5.69
C ALA A 635 -3.99 -12.84 -5.25
N VAL A 636 -4.58 -13.51 -4.25
CA VAL A 636 -5.87 -13.11 -3.66
C VAL A 636 -5.76 -11.72 -3.00
N LEU A 637 -4.69 -11.47 -2.23
CA LEU A 637 -4.44 -10.19 -1.57
C LEU A 637 -4.19 -9.05 -2.56
N ARG A 638 -3.47 -9.26 -3.66
CA ARG A 638 -3.33 -8.25 -4.72
C ARG A 638 -4.67 -7.92 -5.38
N SER A 639 -5.46 -8.92 -5.77
CA SER A 639 -6.79 -8.68 -6.34
C SER A 639 -7.73 -7.97 -5.35
N LEU A 640 -7.52 -8.16 -4.04
CA LEU A 640 -8.27 -7.47 -2.98
C LEU A 640 -7.89 -6.00 -2.82
N HIS A 641 -6.60 -5.67 -2.91
CA HIS A 641 -6.13 -4.27 -2.99
C HIS A 641 -6.54 -3.59 -4.29
N GLU A 642 -6.71 -4.33 -5.38
CA GLU A 642 -7.27 -3.79 -6.62
C GLU A 642 -8.79 -3.57 -6.50
N ALA A 643 -9.54 -4.45 -5.84
CA ALA A 643 -10.96 -4.24 -5.54
C ALA A 643 -11.19 -3.03 -4.62
N GLU A 644 -10.38 -2.86 -3.57
CA GLU A 644 -10.43 -1.68 -2.69
C GLU A 644 -10.20 -0.38 -3.48
N ARG A 645 -9.24 -0.41 -4.41
CA ARG A 645 -8.95 0.72 -5.31
C ARG A 645 -10.10 1.01 -6.27
N GLU A 646 -10.67 -0.02 -6.91
CA GLU A 646 -11.86 0.11 -7.77
C GLU A 646 -13.04 0.74 -7.02
N ALA A 647 -13.27 0.36 -5.75
CA ALA A 647 -14.32 0.97 -4.92
C ALA A 647 -14.07 2.47 -4.69
N LYS A 648 -12.82 2.89 -4.47
CA LYS A 648 -12.48 4.31 -4.28
C LYS A 648 -12.51 5.10 -5.58
N ASP A 649 -11.98 4.55 -6.68
CA ASP A 649 -12.01 5.20 -8.00
C ASP A 649 -13.45 5.26 -8.58
N ALA A 650 -14.36 4.39 -8.13
CA ALA A 650 -15.81 4.48 -8.40
C ALA A 650 -16.54 5.62 -7.65
N GLY A 651 -15.80 6.56 -7.03
CA GLY A 651 -16.34 7.74 -6.35
C GLY A 651 -16.43 7.63 -4.82
N ARG A 652 -15.84 6.59 -4.22
CA ARG A 652 -15.89 6.28 -2.78
C ARG A 652 -17.30 6.04 -2.24
N ASN A 653 -17.44 5.74 -0.95
CA ASN A 653 -18.70 5.31 -0.34
C ASN A 653 -19.35 4.19 -1.18
N ALA A 654 -18.52 3.23 -1.57
CA ALA A 654 -18.79 2.22 -2.59
C ALA A 654 -18.12 0.89 -2.24
N PHE A 655 -18.37 -0.12 -3.07
CA PHE A 655 -17.73 -1.43 -2.95
C PHE A 655 -17.33 -1.99 -4.31
N SER A 656 -16.34 -2.89 -4.35
CA SER A 656 -16.03 -3.76 -5.49
C SER A 656 -16.01 -5.21 -5.05
N ILE A 657 -16.56 -6.10 -5.88
CA ILE A 657 -16.50 -7.54 -5.67
C ILE A 657 -15.84 -8.18 -6.88
N ARG A 658 -14.77 -8.94 -6.65
CA ARG A 658 -14.07 -9.73 -7.66
C ARG A 658 -14.19 -11.23 -7.35
N VAL A 659 -14.18 -12.05 -8.39
CA VAL A 659 -14.25 -13.52 -8.31
C VAL A 659 -13.11 -14.13 -9.13
N LEU A 660 -12.22 -14.84 -8.44
CA LEU A 660 -11.09 -15.56 -9.02
C LEU A 660 -11.51 -17.00 -9.33
N LYS A 661 -11.67 -17.34 -10.61
CA LYS A 661 -12.17 -18.66 -11.03
C LYS A 661 -11.05 -19.71 -11.04
N ARG A 662 -11.32 -20.93 -10.56
CA ARG A 662 -10.35 -22.05 -10.57
C ARG A 662 -9.82 -22.40 -11.98
N ALA A 663 -10.61 -22.19 -13.03
CA ALA A 663 -10.22 -22.41 -14.43
C ALA A 663 -9.42 -21.24 -15.06
N GLY A 664 -8.96 -20.29 -14.24
CA GLY A 664 -8.36 -19.05 -14.71
C GLY A 664 -9.38 -17.96 -15.04
N GLY A 665 -8.88 -16.73 -15.15
CA GLY A 665 -9.69 -15.53 -15.40
C GLY A 665 -10.41 -14.98 -14.16
N GLN A 666 -10.66 -13.68 -14.21
CA GLN A 666 -11.33 -12.90 -13.17
C GLN A 666 -12.62 -12.28 -13.74
N VAL A 667 -13.63 -12.13 -12.90
CA VAL A 667 -14.76 -11.22 -13.15
C VAL A 667 -14.97 -10.34 -11.92
N GLY A 668 -15.47 -9.12 -12.11
CA GLY A 668 -15.79 -8.24 -10.99
C GLY A 668 -16.61 -7.04 -11.40
N PHE A 669 -17.09 -6.29 -10.42
CA PHE A 669 -17.80 -5.03 -10.61
C PHE A 669 -17.64 -4.13 -9.38
N ALA A 670 -17.64 -2.82 -9.59
CA ALA A 670 -17.74 -1.81 -8.54
C ALA A 670 -19.09 -1.08 -8.60
N ALA A 671 -19.63 -0.69 -7.45
CA ALA A 671 -20.89 0.03 -7.33
C ALA A 671 -20.93 0.91 -6.05
N PRO A 672 -21.62 2.07 -6.07
CA PRO A 672 -21.90 2.82 -4.85
C PRO A 672 -22.82 2.04 -3.91
N TRP A 673 -22.71 2.27 -2.60
CA TRP A 673 -23.60 1.64 -1.60
C TRP A 673 -25.08 2.01 -1.79
N TRP A 674 -25.36 3.15 -2.40
CA TRP A 674 -26.69 3.76 -2.47
C TRP A 674 -27.05 4.10 -3.91
N LEU A 675 -28.08 3.45 -4.45
CA LEU A 675 -28.55 3.67 -5.83
C LEU A 675 -29.46 4.92 -5.89
N GLY A 676 -29.04 5.96 -6.63
CA GLY A 676 -29.91 7.07 -7.03
C GLY A 676 -29.71 8.42 -6.31
N ALA A 677 -28.48 8.81 -6.00
CA ALA A 677 -28.16 10.04 -5.25
C ALA A 677 -28.31 11.38 -6.04
N ASN A 678 -29.12 11.44 -7.10
CA ASN A 678 -29.33 12.67 -7.90
C ASN A 678 -30.36 13.66 -7.33
N SER A 679 -30.90 13.41 -6.13
CA SER A 679 -31.67 14.38 -5.36
C SER A 679 -30.76 15.10 -4.37
N GLY A 680 -30.48 16.39 -4.61
CA GLY A 680 -29.51 17.21 -3.87
C GLY A 680 -29.90 17.56 -2.42
N HIS A 681 -30.02 16.56 -1.57
CA HIS A 681 -30.13 16.70 -0.11
C HIS A 681 -29.49 15.47 0.58
N PRO A 682 -28.51 15.65 1.48
CA PRO A 682 -28.04 14.54 2.30
C PRO A 682 -29.17 14.10 3.26
N PHE A 683 -29.49 12.81 3.21
CA PHE A 683 -30.43 12.11 4.10
C PHE A 683 -31.88 12.64 4.14
N ARG A 684 -32.70 12.16 3.20
CA ARG A 684 -34.08 11.75 3.52
C ARG A 684 -34.20 10.24 3.38
N HIS A 685 -34.65 9.56 4.43
CA HIS A 685 -35.05 8.15 4.34
C HIS A 685 -36.20 7.99 3.33
N PRO A 686 -36.26 6.87 2.58
CA PRO A 686 -37.43 6.47 1.82
C PRO A 686 -38.52 5.92 2.76
N ALA A 687 -39.04 6.76 3.65
CA ALA A 687 -40.22 6.46 4.43
C ALA A 687 -41.49 6.63 3.57
N ALA A 688 -42.34 5.61 3.56
CA ALA A 688 -43.69 5.62 2.98
C ALA A 688 -43.80 6.00 1.47
N HIS A 689 -43.41 5.08 0.59
CA HIS A 689 -43.97 5.01 -0.77
C HIS A 689 -44.48 3.60 -1.11
N GLU A 690 -45.51 3.15 -0.39
CA GLU A 690 -46.39 2.10 -0.91
C GLU A 690 -47.24 2.67 -2.05
N GLY A 691 -47.13 2.06 -3.24
CA GLY A 691 -48.06 2.30 -4.35
C GLY A 691 -47.42 2.77 -5.66
N ARG A 692 -47.76 2.05 -6.74
CA ARG A 692 -47.52 2.39 -8.17
C ARG A 692 -46.06 2.41 -8.66
N ALA A 693 -45.49 1.21 -8.83
CA ALA A 693 -44.45 0.94 -9.83
C ALA A 693 -44.94 -0.15 -10.81
N GLY A 694 -45.87 0.19 -11.69
CA GLY A 694 -46.51 -0.74 -12.62
C GLY A 694 -46.40 -0.33 -14.08
N ARG A 695 -45.64 -1.11 -14.87
CA ARG A 695 -45.40 -0.97 -16.33
C ARG A 695 -44.63 0.29 -16.76
N SER A 696 -43.36 0.15 -17.15
CA SER A 696 -42.99 -0.04 -18.57
C SER A 696 -41.51 0.27 -18.88
N VAL A 697 -40.67 -0.76 -18.99
CA VAL A 697 -39.50 -0.78 -19.90
C VAL A 697 -39.41 -2.18 -20.49
N GLY A 698 -39.40 -2.28 -21.82
CA GLY A 698 -39.21 -3.55 -22.54
C GLY A 698 -37.80 -3.65 -23.10
N GLY A 699 -36.94 -4.45 -22.48
CA GLY A 699 -35.58 -4.71 -22.94
C GLY A 699 -34.99 -5.95 -22.29
N ARG A 700 -34.70 -7.00 -23.07
CA ARG A 700 -34.23 -8.30 -22.53
C ARG A 700 -32.72 -8.27 -22.26
N ARG A 701 -32.30 -8.15 -21.00
CA ARG A 701 -31.03 -8.71 -20.45
C ARG A 701 -31.01 -8.58 -18.91
N GLY A 702 -30.57 -9.63 -18.22
CA GLY A 702 -30.02 -9.55 -16.85
C GLY A 702 -30.98 -9.25 -15.69
N ALA A 703 -31.95 -10.12 -15.41
CA ALA A 703 -32.66 -10.13 -14.13
C ALA A 703 -32.32 -11.40 -13.33
N PHE A 704 -31.46 -11.28 -12.32
CA PHE A 704 -31.26 -12.34 -11.32
C PHE A 704 -32.31 -12.22 -10.21
N ALA A 705 -32.81 -13.36 -9.73
CA ALA A 705 -33.93 -13.38 -8.78
C ALA A 705 -33.49 -13.03 -7.36
N ALA A 706 -34.27 -12.19 -6.67
CA ALA A 706 -34.09 -11.84 -5.26
C ALA A 706 -34.55 -12.96 -4.29
N SER A 707 -34.16 -14.21 -4.58
CA SER A 707 -34.44 -15.39 -3.75
C SER A 707 -33.32 -15.61 -2.73
N GLY A 708 -33.30 -14.76 -1.70
CA GLY A 708 -32.28 -14.79 -0.63
C GLY A 708 -32.59 -13.90 0.57
N LEU A 709 -33.42 -12.86 0.40
CA LEU A 709 -33.94 -12.07 1.52
C LEU A 709 -34.95 -12.90 2.33
N PRO A 710 -34.88 -12.92 3.67
CA PRO A 710 -35.84 -13.63 4.51
C PRO A 710 -37.23 -13.00 4.39
N ARG A 711 -38.28 -13.84 4.40
CA ARG A 711 -39.67 -13.39 4.47
C ARG A 711 -40.16 -13.43 5.92
N PRO A 712 -40.87 -12.41 6.41
CA PRO A 712 -41.34 -12.36 7.80
C PRO A 712 -42.39 -13.45 8.07
N ARG A 713 -42.22 -14.18 9.18
CA ARG A 713 -43.30 -14.94 9.82
C ARG A 713 -44.11 -14.00 10.70
N VAL A 714 -45.31 -13.63 10.26
CA VAL A 714 -46.25 -12.85 11.10
C VAL A 714 -46.95 -13.79 12.07
N ALA A 715 -46.75 -13.59 13.38
CA ALA A 715 -47.55 -14.25 14.41
C ALA A 715 -48.96 -13.65 14.45
N GLY A 716 -49.99 -14.49 14.58
CA GLY A 716 -51.39 -14.08 14.41
C GLY A 716 -52.07 -13.58 15.68
N ALA A 717 -52.92 -12.55 15.53
CA ALA A 717 -53.97 -12.18 16.47
C ALA A 717 -55.27 -11.86 15.68
N PRO A 718 -56.48 -12.01 16.26
CA PRO A 718 -57.69 -12.24 15.47
C PRO A 718 -58.38 -10.96 14.95
N ALA A 719 -58.98 -11.08 13.75
CA ALA A 719 -59.76 -10.02 13.12
C ALA A 719 -61.22 -9.95 13.63
N ARG A 720 -61.82 -8.76 13.53
CA ARG A 720 -63.28 -8.55 13.61
C ARG A 720 -63.74 -7.60 12.49
N LEU A 721 -64.81 -8.00 11.78
CA LEU A 721 -65.98 -7.21 11.31
C LEU A 721 -65.75 -5.79 10.70
N ALA A 722 -66.36 -5.39 9.56
CA ALA A 722 -67.33 -6.08 8.70
C ALA A 722 -67.52 -5.46 7.28
N ARG A 723 -67.90 -6.31 6.32
CA ARG A 723 -68.99 -6.14 5.31
C ARG A 723 -69.22 -4.76 4.61
N SER A 724 -68.89 -4.71 3.31
CA SER A 724 -69.84 -4.91 2.17
C SER A 724 -70.06 -3.80 1.09
N ARG A 725 -70.46 -4.28 -0.11
CA ARG A 725 -71.14 -3.61 -1.26
C ARG A 725 -70.31 -2.55 -2.04
N ALA A 726 -70.08 -2.63 -3.38
CA ALA A 726 -70.98 -2.72 -4.57
C ALA A 726 -71.56 -1.34 -5.00
N ARG A 727 -71.80 -0.97 -6.27
CA ARG A 727 -71.66 -1.61 -7.62
C ARG A 727 -71.91 -0.54 -8.73
N ARG A 728 -71.36 -0.69 -9.96
CA ARG A 728 -71.85 -0.10 -11.27
C ARG A 728 -71.81 1.46 -11.36
N ARG A 729 -71.95 2.19 -12.50
CA ARG A 729 -71.98 2.03 -14.00
C ARG A 729 -71.06 3.17 -14.57
N LEU A 730 -70.42 3.20 -15.75
CA LEU A 730 -70.69 2.85 -17.18
C LEU A 730 -71.34 3.94 -18.07
N ALA A 731 -70.62 4.36 -19.12
CA ALA A 731 -71.00 5.06 -20.39
C ALA A 731 -71.44 6.56 -20.33
N ARG A 732 -70.98 7.46 -21.22
CA ARG A 732 -71.14 7.46 -22.70
C ARG A 732 -70.14 8.33 -23.49
N ASP A 733 -69.99 7.99 -24.79
CA ASP A 733 -69.89 8.80 -26.06
C ASP A 733 -69.11 10.14 -26.09
N GLY A 734 -68.40 10.59 -27.13
CA GLY A 734 -68.10 10.14 -28.51
C GLY A 734 -67.75 11.39 -29.39
N GLY A 735 -67.03 11.40 -30.53
CA GLY A 735 -66.24 10.41 -31.28
C GLY A 735 -65.95 10.90 -32.73
N ARG A 736 -64.84 10.47 -33.37
CA ARG A 736 -64.44 10.73 -34.81
C ARG A 736 -64.04 12.20 -35.12
N SER A 737 -63.21 12.57 -36.11
CA SER A 737 -62.05 12.00 -36.85
C SER A 737 -61.38 13.18 -37.65
N ALA A 738 -60.36 13.14 -38.53
CA ALA A 738 -59.58 12.09 -39.20
C ALA A 738 -58.22 12.60 -39.78
N ARG A 739 -57.39 11.65 -40.26
CA ARG A 739 -56.30 11.75 -41.28
C ARG A 739 -54.93 12.40 -40.93
N LYS A 740 -53.90 11.73 -41.49
CA LYS A 740 -52.42 11.97 -41.54
C LYS A 740 -52.08 12.93 -42.74
N PRO A 741 -50.80 13.31 -43.11
CA PRO A 741 -49.50 12.68 -42.76
C PRO A 741 -48.17 13.54 -42.65
N VAL A 742 -47.29 13.11 -41.73
CA VAL A 742 -45.83 12.80 -41.91
C VAL A 742 -44.76 13.90 -42.19
N ARG A 743 -43.55 13.69 -41.59
CA ARG A 743 -42.23 14.36 -41.78
C ARG A 743 -42.08 15.76 -41.15
N PRO A 744 -40.87 16.11 -40.67
CA PRO A 744 -39.76 16.57 -41.53
C PRO A 744 -38.46 15.74 -41.40
N ALA A 745 -37.37 16.23 -42.00
CA ALA A 745 -36.00 15.71 -41.90
C ALA A 745 -34.99 16.87 -41.80
N GLY A 746 -33.79 16.61 -41.24
CA GLY A 746 -32.75 17.61 -41.00
C GLY A 746 -33.00 18.52 -39.78
N GLY A 747 -32.01 19.23 -39.24
CA GLY A 747 -30.57 19.14 -39.53
C GLY A 747 -29.75 20.25 -38.85
N ARG A 748 -28.60 19.86 -38.26
CA ARG A 748 -27.45 20.69 -37.81
C ARG A 748 -27.71 21.94 -36.92
N GLY A 749 -27.12 21.91 -35.73
CA GLY A 749 -26.15 22.91 -35.24
C GLY A 749 -26.54 24.40 -35.16
N LEU A 750 -26.56 24.92 -33.93
CA LEU A 750 -26.44 26.36 -33.63
C LEU A 750 -25.08 26.65 -32.98
N ALA A 751 -24.52 27.83 -33.27
CA ALA A 751 -23.24 28.29 -32.77
C ALA A 751 -23.33 29.70 -32.14
N CYS A 752 -22.24 30.10 -31.48
CA CYS A 752 -22.05 31.31 -30.67
C CYS A 752 -22.70 32.62 -31.22
N PRO A 753 -23.32 33.45 -30.36
CA PRO A 753 -23.92 34.72 -30.77
C PRO A 753 -22.94 35.90 -30.78
N GLY A 754 -23.21 36.90 -31.64
CA GLY A 754 -23.02 38.30 -31.26
C GLY A 754 -21.82 39.06 -31.83
N CYS A 755 -21.85 39.39 -33.12
CA CYS A 755 -21.31 40.69 -33.58
C CYS A 755 -22.27 41.34 -34.60
N ARG A 756 -22.20 42.67 -34.76
CA ARG A 756 -23.31 43.48 -35.29
C ARG A 756 -23.10 43.98 -36.72
N GLY A 757 -24.15 43.92 -37.52
CA GLY A 757 -24.48 44.99 -38.49
C GLY A 757 -24.29 44.67 -39.98
N CYS A 758 -25.42 44.73 -40.72
CA CYS A 758 -25.61 45.17 -42.13
C CYS A 758 -24.65 44.70 -43.26
N ARG A 759 -25.11 44.41 -44.49
CA ARG A 759 -26.47 44.35 -45.10
C ARG A 759 -26.32 43.68 -46.49
N LEU A 760 -27.36 42.99 -46.96
CA LEU A 760 -27.79 42.84 -48.39
C LEU A 760 -26.75 42.28 -49.41
N ARG A 761 -27.01 41.11 -50.02
CA ARG A 761 -27.55 40.93 -51.42
C ARG A 761 -26.53 41.20 -52.55
N ASP A 762 -26.53 40.54 -53.71
CA ASP A 762 -27.54 39.66 -54.34
C ASP A 762 -26.91 38.49 -55.16
N CYS A 763 -27.62 37.35 -55.14
CA CYS A 763 -28.06 36.47 -56.25
C CYS A 763 -27.22 36.05 -57.49
N VAL A 764 -27.25 34.72 -57.72
CA VAL A 764 -27.64 33.99 -58.97
C VAL A 764 -26.61 33.62 -60.05
N ALA A 765 -26.54 32.29 -60.27
CA ALA A 765 -26.27 31.51 -61.50
C ALA A 765 -24.98 31.68 -62.35
N ALA A 766 -24.10 30.68 -62.21
CA ALA A 766 -23.68 29.74 -63.27
C ALA A 766 -23.43 30.22 -64.73
N GLY A 767 -22.16 30.08 -65.15
CA GLY A 767 -21.87 29.14 -66.26
C GLY A 767 -21.00 29.63 -67.43
N ARG A 768 -20.10 28.72 -67.86
CA ARG A 768 -19.44 28.61 -69.18
C ARG A 768 -18.30 29.60 -69.56
N THR A 769 -17.11 28.99 -69.69
CA THR A 769 -16.14 29.07 -70.81
C THR A 769 -15.33 30.34 -71.14
N SER A 770 -14.07 30.05 -71.54
CA SER A 770 -13.15 30.85 -72.39
C SER A 770 -12.39 32.01 -71.74
N GLY A 771 -11.20 32.33 -72.29
CA GLY A 771 -10.44 33.55 -71.97
C GLY A 771 -9.05 33.38 -71.32
N GLN A 772 -8.12 32.64 -71.95
CA GLN A 772 -6.68 32.93 -71.79
C GLN A 772 -6.26 33.97 -72.85
N PRO A 773 -5.30 34.85 -72.50
CA PRO A 773 -3.99 34.78 -73.16
C PRO A 773 -2.83 34.89 -72.14
N GLY A 774 -1.64 34.33 -72.38
CA GLY A 774 -1.21 33.45 -73.48
C GLY A 774 0.22 32.94 -73.28
N HIS A 775 0.60 31.94 -74.10
CA HIS A 775 1.93 31.56 -74.65
C HIS A 775 3.22 32.23 -74.13
N ASP A 776 4.36 31.54 -73.98
CA ASP A 776 4.85 30.29 -74.64
C ASP A 776 5.71 29.43 -73.66
N HIS A 777 5.63 28.09 -73.63
CA HIS A 777 6.47 27.09 -74.37
C HIS A 777 8.00 27.23 -74.13
N ARG A 778 8.80 26.20 -73.77
CA ARG A 778 8.67 24.72 -73.57
C ARG A 778 9.54 24.34 -72.33
N GLY A 779 9.59 23.15 -71.74
CA GLY A 779 9.11 21.82 -72.15
C GLY A 779 10.26 20.93 -72.66
N ASP A 780 10.97 20.24 -71.77
CA ASP A 780 11.33 18.79 -71.84
C ASP A 780 12.33 18.38 -70.74
N ALA A 781 12.51 17.06 -70.55
CA ALA A 781 13.23 16.46 -69.41
C ALA A 781 14.65 16.00 -69.77
N PHE A 782 15.53 15.87 -68.76
CA PHE A 782 16.71 15.00 -68.83
C PHE A 782 17.08 14.42 -67.45
N ASP A 783 17.46 13.13 -67.44
CA ASP A 783 18.11 12.43 -66.34
C ASP A 783 19.65 12.43 -66.53
N CYS A 784 20.38 11.79 -65.61
CA CYS A 784 21.81 11.46 -65.64
C CYS A 784 22.82 12.54 -65.20
N ARG A 785 23.10 12.49 -63.89
CA ARG A 785 24.43 12.13 -63.32
C ARG A 785 25.65 13.05 -63.53
N VAL A 786 26.19 13.45 -62.36
CA VAL A 786 27.59 13.33 -61.91
C VAL A 786 28.56 14.54 -62.07
N ARG A 787 29.25 14.83 -60.95
CA ARG A 787 30.24 15.90 -60.63
C ARG A 787 29.63 17.31 -60.45
N GLY A 788 29.98 18.09 -59.42
CA GLY A 788 30.74 17.76 -58.20
C GLY A 788 31.63 18.89 -57.68
N SER A 789 31.24 19.55 -56.59
CA SER A 789 32.03 20.61 -55.93
C SER A 789 31.95 20.51 -54.41
N ARG A 790 33.10 20.55 -53.74
CA ARG A 790 33.20 20.43 -52.27
C ARG A 790 32.78 21.73 -51.58
N ILE A 791 31.85 21.65 -50.63
CA ILE A 791 31.77 22.60 -49.51
C ILE A 791 31.87 21.78 -48.22
N ALA A 792 33.04 21.79 -47.60
CA ALA A 792 33.28 21.05 -46.37
C ALA A 792 32.62 21.78 -45.18
N ARG A 793 31.51 21.27 -44.68
CA ARG A 793 31.06 21.62 -43.32
C ARG A 793 32.06 21.01 -42.34
N ARG A 794 32.63 21.85 -41.46
CA ARG A 794 33.37 21.37 -40.29
C ARG A 794 32.41 20.54 -39.44
N ILE A 795 32.65 19.25 -39.36
CA ILE A 795 32.22 18.45 -38.21
C ILE A 795 33.30 18.69 -37.17
N ASP A 796 33.00 19.49 -36.14
CA ASP A 796 33.87 19.54 -34.97
C ASP A 796 33.87 18.15 -34.32
N ARG A 797 35.07 17.63 -34.08
CA ARG A 797 35.26 16.29 -33.51
C ARG A 797 34.68 16.26 -32.09
N PRO A 798 33.86 15.25 -31.73
CA PRO A 798 33.65 14.93 -30.33
C PRO A 798 35.01 14.70 -29.65
N ARG A 799 35.20 15.23 -28.45
CA ARG A 799 36.36 14.86 -27.62
C ARG A 799 36.25 13.38 -27.25
N GLY A 800 37.38 12.70 -27.16
CA GLY A 800 37.45 11.24 -27.22
C GLY A 800 36.66 10.51 -26.13
N GLY A 801 35.60 9.81 -26.54
CA GLY A 801 34.90 8.78 -25.78
C GLY A 801 34.42 7.70 -26.75
N ALA A 802 34.34 6.45 -26.30
CA ALA A 802 33.88 5.35 -27.16
C ALA A 802 32.39 5.54 -27.52
N MET A 803 32.02 5.37 -28.80
CA MET A 803 30.62 5.51 -29.20
C MET A 803 29.75 4.44 -28.52
N THR A 804 28.81 4.87 -27.68
CA THR A 804 27.76 4.01 -27.15
C THR A 804 26.78 3.66 -28.25
N ALA A 805 26.52 2.38 -28.48
CA ALA A 805 25.50 1.92 -29.40
C ALA A 805 24.18 1.66 -28.65
N SER A 806 23.08 2.24 -29.13
CA SER A 806 21.73 2.08 -28.57
C SER A 806 20.90 1.08 -29.36
N TYR A 807 20.19 0.23 -28.63
CA TYR A 807 19.36 -0.85 -29.16
C TYR A 807 17.96 -0.81 -28.55
N PHE A 808 16.93 -0.85 -29.39
CA PHE A 808 15.55 -1.09 -28.99
C PHE A 808 15.28 -2.59 -28.92
N VAL A 809 15.07 -3.10 -27.70
CA VAL A 809 14.77 -4.50 -27.40
C VAL A 809 13.26 -4.68 -27.23
N ARG A 810 12.65 -5.51 -28.08
CA ARG A 810 11.22 -5.81 -28.07
C ARG A 810 10.97 -7.29 -27.80
N PRO A 811 10.38 -7.65 -26.64
CA PRO A 811 9.83 -8.99 -26.40
C PRO A 811 8.84 -9.42 -27.50
N LEU A 812 8.84 -10.71 -27.84
CA LEU A 812 7.89 -11.31 -28.79
C LEU A 812 6.71 -12.02 -28.10
N ASP A 813 6.76 -12.13 -26.78
CA ASP A 813 5.82 -12.84 -25.90
C ASP A 813 5.91 -12.19 -24.50
N SER A 814 5.00 -12.54 -23.59
CA SER A 814 5.08 -12.11 -22.21
C SER A 814 6.32 -12.69 -21.50
N ILE A 815 6.92 -11.89 -20.63
CA ILE A 815 8.19 -12.19 -19.96
C ILE A 815 7.99 -12.31 -18.45
N SER A 816 8.75 -13.18 -17.78
CA SER A 816 8.84 -13.21 -16.31
C SER A 816 10.24 -12.77 -15.86
N PRO A 817 10.46 -11.46 -15.58
CA PRO A 817 11.69 -10.99 -14.96
C PRO A 817 11.63 -11.39 -13.48
N ARG A 818 12.28 -12.52 -13.16
CA ARG A 818 12.19 -13.15 -11.84
C ARG A 818 12.69 -12.20 -10.76
N GLY A 819 11.80 -11.85 -9.84
CA GLY A 819 12.17 -11.17 -8.62
C GLY A 819 12.91 -12.08 -7.62
N HIS A 820 13.19 -11.53 -6.45
CA HIS A 820 14.01 -12.15 -5.40
C HIS A 820 13.34 -13.32 -4.65
N ARG A 821 12.05 -13.60 -4.86
CA ARG A 821 11.32 -14.66 -4.15
C ARG A 821 11.48 -16.03 -4.80
N LEU A 822 11.75 -17.03 -3.97
CA LEU A 822 11.78 -18.44 -4.37
C LEU A 822 10.36 -18.91 -4.74
N PHE A 823 10.24 -19.57 -5.89
CA PHE A 823 9.01 -20.17 -6.41
C PHE A 823 9.28 -21.55 -6.99
N GLY A 824 8.22 -22.36 -7.12
CA GLY A 824 8.28 -23.78 -7.47
C GLY A 824 7.69 -24.69 -6.38
N ASP A 825 7.62 -24.21 -5.13
CA ASP A 825 6.90 -24.89 -4.05
C ASP A 825 5.38 -24.91 -4.33
N PRO A 826 4.63 -25.92 -3.82
CA PRO A 826 3.17 -25.93 -3.89
C PRO A 826 2.55 -24.66 -3.27
N GLY A 827 1.70 -23.98 -4.05
CA GLY A 827 1.05 -22.73 -3.65
C GLY A 827 1.96 -21.49 -3.65
N SER A 828 3.21 -21.60 -4.09
CA SER A 828 4.10 -20.45 -4.25
C SER A 828 3.74 -19.55 -5.43
N LEU A 829 4.23 -18.32 -5.36
CA LEU A 829 4.08 -17.31 -6.40
C LEU A 829 5.47 -16.76 -6.78
N GLY A 830 5.85 -16.92 -8.05
CA GLY A 830 6.93 -16.14 -8.64
C GLY A 830 6.41 -14.76 -9.03
N GLU A 831 6.99 -13.71 -8.46
CA GLU A 831 6.65 -12.31 -8.76
C GLU A 831 7.56 -11.73 -9.85
N ALA A 832 7.00 -10.82 -10.66
CA ALA A 832 7.68 -10.19 -11.78
C ALA A 832 8.10 -8.76 -11.41
N ASP A 833 9.42 -8.55 -11.32
CA ASP A 833 10.02 -7.24 -11.07
C ASP A 833 10.02 -6.43 -12.37
N MET A 834 9.48 -5.20 -12.32
CA MET A 834 9.29 -4.34 -13.48
C MET A 834 9.58 -2.88 -13.09
N PRO A 835 10.59 -2.20 -13.68
CA PRO A 835 11.40 -2.64 -14.81
C PRO A 835 12.40 -3.78 -14.45
N PRO A 836 12.86 -4.59 -15.43
CA PRO A 836 13.87 -5.62 -15.16
C PRO A 836 15.22 -5.01 -14.79
N ALA A 837 15.95 -5.65 -13.88
CA ALA A 837 17.25 -5.16 -13.42
C ALA A 837 18.31 -5.11 -14.55
N PRO A 838 19.28 -4.17 -14.53
CA PRO A 838 20.30 -4.00 -15.58
C PRO A 838 21.08 -5.28 -15.95
N SER A 839 21.33 -6.15 -14.97
CA SER A 839 21.97 -7.45 -15.16
C SER A 839 21.18 -8.43 -16.05
N VAL A 840 19.86 -8.28 -16.18
CA VAL A 840 19.02 -9.11 -17.06
C VAL A 840 19.37 -8.82 -18.53
N PHE A 841 19.53 -7.56 -18.90
CA PHE A 841 19.89 -7.16 -20.26
C PHE A 841 21.35 -7.49 -20.55
N THR A 842 22.28 -7.10 -19.66
CA THR A 842 23.70 -7.42 -19.83
C THR A 842 23.93 -8.94 -19.95
N GLY A 843 23.23 -9.74 -19.13
CA GLY A 843 23.27 -11.20 -19.21
C GLY A 843 22.71 -11.73 -20.54
N ALA A 844 21.55 -11.25 -20.97
CA ALA A 844 20.92 -11.70 -22.23
C ALA A 844 21.78 -11.39 -23.47
N PHE A 845 22.38 -10.20 -23.55
CA PHE A 845 23.29 -9.84 -24.65
C PHE A 845 24.62 -10.61 -24.59
N LYS A 846 25.22 -10.81 -23.40
CA LYS A 846 26.42 -11.64 -23.25
C LYS A 846 26.16 -13.10 -23.65
N SER A 847 25.03 -13.68 -23.24
CA SER A 847 24.61 -15.02 -23.67
C SER A 847 24.31 -15.11 -25.18
N ALA A 848 23.76 -14.05 -25.79
CA ALA A 848 23.52 -14.00 -27.23
C ALA A 848 24.81 -13.92 -28.05
N LEU A 849 25.88 -13.29 -27.52
CA LEU A 849 27.22 -13.30 -28.12
C LEU A 849 27.88 -14.68 -28.00
N VAL A 850 27.96 -15.23 -26.78
CA VAL A 850 28.57 -16.57 -26.53
C VAL A 850 27.84 -17.68 -27.30
N GLY A 851 26.52 -17.57 -27.44
CA GLY A 851 25.68 -18.55 -28.15
C GLY A 851 25.83 -18.55 -29.68
N ARG A 852 26.64 -17.67 -30.29
CA ARG A 852 26.90 -17.68 -31.74
C ARG A 852 27.86 -18.80 -32.17
N ASP A 853 28.75 -19.22 -31.27
CA ASP A 853 29.74 -20.25 -31.53
C ASP A 853 29.66 -21.36 -30.45
N PRO A 854 29.37 -22.62 -30.85
CA PRO A 854 29.37 -23.76 -29.94
C PRO A 854 30.70 -23.99 -29.20
N LEU A 855 31.86 -23.63 -29.78
CA LEU A 855 33.17 -23.81 -29.14
C LEU A 855 33.37 -22.80 -28.00
N THR A 856 33.03 -21.53 -28.24
CA THR A 856 33.03 -20.46 -27.23
C THR A 856 32.04 -20.75 -26.10
N LEU A 857 30.84 -21.27 -26.41
CA LEU A 857 29.89 -21.72 -25.39
C LEU A 857 30.43 -22.91 -24.58
N ALA A 858 31.02 -23.91 -25.24
CA ALA A 858 31.63 -25.05 -24.56
C ALA A 858 32.82 -24.63 -23.68
N ALA A 859 33.62 -23.66 -24.11
CA ALA A 859 34.74 -23.11 -23.34
C ALA A 859 34.27 -22.28 -22.15
N PHE A 860 33.16 -21.54 -22.26
CA PHE A 860 32.57 -20.82 -21.13
C PHE A 860 32.09 -21.77 -20.03
N ASP A 861 31.64 -22.97 -20.38
CA ASP A 861 31.27 -24.06 -19.46
C ASP A 861 32.47 -25.00 -19.14
N GLY A 862 33.70 -24.59 -19.44
CA GLY A 862 34.93 -25.32 -19.11
C GLY A 862 35.19 -26.61 -19.90
N ARG A 863 34.40 -26.91 -20.94
CA ARG A 863 34.47 -28.15 -21.73
C ARG A 863 35.35 -28.07 -22.99
N ALA A 864 35.85 -26.89 -23.33
CA ALA A 864 36.71 -26.66 -24.49
C ALA A 864 37.80 -25.61 -24.21
N SER A 865 38.91 -25.66 -24.94
CA SER A 865 40.11 -24.85 -24.67
C SER A 865 40.32 -23.67 -25.62
N HIS A 866 39.50 -23.53 -26.67
CA HIS A 866 39.70 -22.57 -27.75
C HIS A 866 38.40 -21.79 -28.06
N PRO A 867 38.03 -20.78 -27.25
CA PRO A 867 36.98 -19.82 -27.58
C PRO A 867 37.47 -18.76 -28.58
N ASP A 868 36.52 -18.01 -29.16
CA ASP A 868 36.79 -16.84 -29.99
C ASP A 868 37.43 -15.70 -29.14
N PRO A 869 38.65 -15.24 -29.47
CA PRO A 869 39.32 -14.14 -28.75
C PRO A 869 38.56 -12.81 -28.78
N ALA A 870 37.82 -12.51 -29.85
CA ALA A 870 37.05 -11.28 -29.98
C ALA A 870 35.79 -11.30 -29.10
N VAL A 871 35.03 -12.40 -29.12
CA VAL A 871 33.85 -12.56 -28.25
C VAL A 871 34.26 -12.59 -26.79
N THR A 872 35.35 -13.27 -26.44
CA THR A 872 35.81 -13.37 -25.05
C THR A 872 36.40 -12.07 -24.48
N ALA A 873 37.05 -11.25 -25.29
CA ALA A 873 37.46 -9.90 -24.88
C ALA A 873 36.26 -8.97 -24.59
N VAL A 874 35.14 -9.18 -25.28
CA VAL A 874 33.89 -8.41 -25.11
C VAL A 874 33.07 -8.93 -23.92
N VAL A 875 32.86 -10.24 -23.81
CA VAL A 875 32.02 -10.84 -22.77
C VAL A 875 32.73 -10.93 -21.42
N GLY A 876 33.99 -11.36 -21.42
CA GLY A 876 34.71 -11.88 -20.26
C GLY A 876 34.61 -13.41 -20.19
N MET A 877 35.53 -14.04 -19.44
CA MET A 877 35.59 -15.51 -19.30
C MET A 877 35.77 -15.93 -17.83
N PRO A 878 35.23 -17.08 -17.41
CA PRO A 878 35.58 -17.70 -16.14
C PRO A 878 37.06 -18.10 -16.13
N ARG A 879 37.78 -17.70 -15.08
CA ARG A 879 39.11 -18.20 -14.73
C ARG A 879 39.03 -19.02 -13.45
N GLN A 880 39.72 -20.15 -13.40
CA GLN A 880 39.83 -20.96 -12.19
C GLN A 880 41.21 -20.73 -11.55
N THR A 881 41.23 -20.24 -10.31
CA THR A 881 42.47 -19.93 -9.58
C THR A 881 42.34 -20.46 -8.16
N SER A 882 43.30 -21.28 -7.71
CA SER A 882 43.35 -21.86 -6.35
C SER A 882 41.99 -22.41 -5.85
N GLY A 883 41.32 -23.19 -6.70
CA GLY A 883 40.02 -23.82 -6.40
C GLY A 883 38.79 -22.90 -6.53
N ARG A 884 38.94 -21.58 -6.66
CA ARG A 884 37.84 -20.64 -6.92
C ARG A 884 37.70 -20.33 -8.40
N VAL A 885 36.46 -20.32 -8.88
CA VAL A 885 36.11 -19.75 -10.19
C VAL A 885 35.83 -18.25 -10.00
N THR A 886 36.43 -17.41 -10.84
CA THR A 886 36.25 -15.95 -10.87
C THR A 886 35.99 -15.52 -12.31
N VAL A 887 34.89 -14.80 -12.54
CA VAL A 887 34.58 -14.23 -13.86
C VAL A 887 35.11 -12.80 -13.91
N GLU A 888 36.17 -12.58 -14.67
CA GLU A 888 36.59 -11.23 -15.04
C GLU A 888 35.65 -10.72 -16.15
N PRO A 889 35.00 -9.55 -15.99
CA PRO A 889 34.14 -9.00 -17.03
C PRO A 889 34.97 -8.48 -18.20
N GLY A 890 34.55 -8.82 -19.42
CA GLY A 890 35.10 -8.22 -20.63
C GLY A 890 34.64 -6.78 -20.83
N SER A 891 35.10 -6.19 -21.94
CA SER A 891 34.89 -4.77 -22.29
C SER A 891 33.42 -4.34 -22.43
N LEU A 892 32.48 -5.27 -22.67
CA LEU A 892 31.05 -4.94 -22.79
C LEU A 892 30.47 -4.47 -21.46
N ARG A 893 30.08 -3.19 -21.45
CA ARG A 893 29.48 -2.49 -20.33
C ARG A 893 28.16 -1.82 -20.72
N LEU A 894 27.13 -2.00 -19.91
CA LEU A 894 25.86 -1.28 -20.07
C LEU A 894 26.02 0.17 -19.62
N ALA A 895 25.67 1.10 -20.52
CA ALA A 895 25.81 2.55 -20.37
C ALA A 895 24.46 3.28 -20.20
N HIS A 896 23.36 2.69 -20.67
CA HIS A 896 22.00 3.13 -20.32
C HIS A 896 20.97 2.01 -20.44
N LEU A 897 19.92 2.12 -19.62
CA LEU A 897 18.72 1.28 -19.69
C LEU A 897 17.51 2.16 -19.34
N CYS A 898 16.46 2.12 -20.16
CA CYS A 898 15.15 2.66 -19.80
C CYS A 898 14.02 1.87 -20.49
N LEU A 899 12.78 2.10 -20.06
CA LEU A 899 11.61 1.71 -20.86
C LEU A 899 11.58 2.56 -22.14
N ALA A 900 10.89 2.08 -23.17
CA ALA A 900 10.75 2.81 -24.42
C ALA A 900 9.43 2.50 -25.12
N ARG A 901 8.92 3.45 -25.90
CA ARG A 901 7.78 3.24 -26.80
C ARG A 901 8.08 3.74 -28.20
N ARG A 902 7.54 3.04 -29.20
CA ARG A 902 7.59 3.41 -30.61
C ARG A 902 6.40 4.30 -30.95
N LEU A 903 6.68 5.51 -31.42
CA LEU A 903 5.69 6.51 -31.81
C LEU A 903 5.39 6.42 -33.33
N PRO A 904 4.31 7.07 -33.82
CA PRO A 904 4.06 7.19 -35.26
C PRO A 904 5.27 7.79 -36.00
N GLY A 905 5.60 7.26 -37.18
CA GLY A 905 6.82 7.61 -37.91
C GLY A 905 8.08 6.88 -37.43
N ASP A 906 7.92 5.75 -36.73
CA ASP A 906 8.97 4.85 -36.22
C ASP A 906 9.93 5.41 -35.15
N ARG A 907 9.76 6.68 -34.78
CA ARG A 907 10.54 7.35 -33.73
C ARG A 907 10.40 6.64 -32.39
N ILE A 908 11.52 6.22 -31.80
CA ILE A 908 11.56 5.70 -30.42
C ILE A 908 11.61 6.87 -29.44
N GLU A 909 10.89 6.75 -28.33
CA GLU A 909 10.93 7.65 -27.19
C GLU A 909 11.28 6.85 -25.92
N GLY A 910 12.26 7.33 -25.17
CA GLY A 910 12.64 6.82 -23.86
C GLY A 910 11.66 7.23 -22.76
N LEU A 911 11.49 6.31 -21.80
CA LEU A 911 10.58 6.45 -20.67
C LEU A 911 11.35 6.18 -19.37
N HIS A 912 11.50 7.23 -18.57
CA HIS A 912 12.41 7.29 -17.43
C HIS A 912 11.66 7.21 -16.11
N ALA A 913 12.26 6.61 -15.09
CA ALA A 913 11.69 6.55 -13.76
C ALA A 913 11.44 7.98 -13.25
N LEU A 914 10.24 8.25 -12.71
CA LEU A 914 9.91 9.54 -12.14
C LEU A 914 10.89 9.86 -10.98
N PRO A 915 11.61 11.00 -11.02
CA PRO A 915 12.47 11.41 -9.91
C PRO A 915 11.70 11.46 -8.59
N ALA A 916 12.32 10.97 -7.51
CA ALA A 916 11.70 10.88 -6.19
C ALA A 916 11.42 12.24 -5.54
N ASP A 917 11.94 13.33 -6.12
CA ASP A 917 11.57 14.70 -5.77
C ASP A 917 10.38 15.27 -6.56
N LEU A 918 9.76 14.50 -7.46
CA LEU A 918 8.51 14.85 -8.14
C LEU A 918 7.36 14.00 -7.60
N VAL A 919 6.30 14.65 -7.11
CA VAL A 919 5.08 14.01 -6.61
C VAL A 919 3.92 14.32 -7.54
N VAL A 920 3.36 13.27 -8.16
CA VAL A 920 2.13 13.40 -8.96
C VAL A 920 0.91 13.33 -8.04
N VAL A 921 0.13 14.41 -8.03
CA VAL A 921 -1.14 14.53 -7.30
C VAL A 921 -2.27 14.62 -8.31
N ASP A 922 -3.23 13.70 -8.22
CA ASP A 922 -4.38 13.62 -9.12
C ASP A 922 -5.61 14.25 -8.46
N ARG A 923 -6.21 15.22 -9.15
CA ARG A 923 -7.41 15.97 -8.72
C ARG A 923 -8.64 15.62 -9.57
N GLY A 924 -8.74 14.36 -10.03
CA GLY A 924 -9.94 13.80 -10.63
C GLY A 924 -10.32 14.49 -11.94
N ARG A 925 -11.35 15.35 -11.92
CA ARG A 925 -11.83 16.09 -13.11
C ARG A 925 -10.76 16.98 -13.75
N SER A 926 -9.71 17.37 -13.00
CA SER A 926 -8.59 18.20 -13.50
C SER A 926 -7.33 17.41 -13.86
N GLY A 927 -7.34 16.07 -13.69
CA GLY A 927 -6.22 15.20 -14.06
C GLY A 927 -5.03 15.20 -13.08
N PRO A 928 -3.90 14.59 -13.48
CA PRO A 928 -2.67 14.60 -12.71
C PRO A 928 -1.94 15.95 -12.78
N THR A 929 -1.34 16.36 -11.66
CA THR A 929 -0.50 17.56 -11.53
C THR A 929 0.82 17.19 -10.87
N VAL A 930 1.93 17.76 -11.34
CA VAL A 930 3.29 17.48 -10.84
C VAL A 930 3.69 18.56 -9.84
N HIS A 931 4.23 18.16 -8.69
CA HIS A 931 4.68 19.07 -7.63
C HIS A 931 6.06 18.65 -7.10
N PRO A 932 7.04 19.57 -6.97
CA PRO A 932 8.36 19.23 -6.49
C PRO A 932 8.45 19.17 -4.95
N LEU A 933 9.40 18.38 -4.45
CA LEU A 933 9.99 18.52 -3.11
C LEU A 933 11.04 19.63 -3.15
N ARG A 934 11.05 20.52 -2.16
CA ARG A 934 12.05 21.59 -2.00
C ARG A 934 12.88 21.40 -0.73
N PRO A 935 14.22 21.40 -0.79
CA PRO A 935 15.08 21.31 0.40
C PRO A 935 14.99 22.54 1.31
N ALA A 936 14.16 22.47 2.35
CA ALA A 936 14.04 23.51 3.38
C ALA A 936 14.81 23.12 4.66
N LEU A 937 15.44 24.10 5.33
CA LEU A 937 15.92 23.89 6.70
C LEU A 937 14.72 23.67 7.63
N PRO A 938 14.78 22.75 8.60
CA PRO A 938 13.85 22.74 9.72
C PRO A 938 13.88 24.12 10.39
N ALA A 939 12.76 24.85 10.32
CA ALA A 939 12.66 26.17 10.93
C ALA A 939 12.35 26.09 12.43
N GLU A 940 12.60 27.22 13.11
CA GLU A 940 12.41 27.42 14.55
C GLU A 940 11.03 26.95 15.03
N GLY A 941 10.99 26.18 16.12
CA GLY A 941 9.77 25.54 16.63
C GLY A 941 9.42 24.19 15.99
N MET A 942 10.38 23.53 15.33
CA MET A 942 10.25 22.16 14.83
C MET A 942 11.48 21.28 15.14
N ALA A 943 11.26 19.97 15.21
CA ALA A 943 12.32 18.95 15.11
C ALA A 943 11.80 17.73 14.35
N ALA A 944 12.69 16.94 13.74
CA ALA A 944 12.32 15.73 12.99
C ALA A 944 13.43 14.69 12.95
N SER A 945 13.06 13.42 12.73
CA SER A 945 14.00 12.33 12.46
C SER A 945 14.65 12.48 11.07
N THR A 946 15.73 13.27 10.97
CA THR A 946 16.54 13.44 9.75
C THR A 946 18.03 13.21 10.04
N LEU A 947 18.77 12.77 9.02
CA LEU A 947 20.25 12.72 9.03
C LEU A 947 20.89 13.87 8.24
N LEU A 948 20.08 14.65 7.50
CA LEU A 948 20.55 15.73 6.63
C LEU A 948 19.95 17.09 7.06
N PRO A 949 20.69 18.19 6.86
CA PRO A 949 20.33 19.51 7.41
C PRO A 949 19.08 20.14 6.76
N ARG A 950 18.65 19.67 5.58
CA ARG A 950 17.40 20.11 4.94
C ARG A 950 16.43 18.94 4.74
N LEU A 951 15.16 19.18 5.02
CA LEU A 951 14.06 18.26 4.73
C LEU A 951 13.54 18.46 3.29
N PRO A 952 13.25 17.40 2.53
CA PRO A 952 12.55 17.49 1.25
C PRO A 952 11.06 17.83 1.46
N VAL A 953 10.72 19.10 1.53
CA VAL A 953 9.34 19.55 1.76
C VAL A 953 8.57 19.61 0.43
N LEU A 954 7.62 18.70 0.24
CA LEU A 954 6.62 18.79 -0.83
C LEU A 954 5.88 20.12 -0.73
N GLN A 955 5.64 20.87 -1.80
CA GLN A 955 4.80 22.10 -1.75
C GLN A 955 3.44 21.97 -2.47
N ALA A 956 2.91 20.75 -2.56
CA ALA A 956 1.62 20.45 -3.19
C ALA A 956 0.37 20.72 -2.32
N PRO A 957 -0.73 21.21 -2.91
CA PRO A 957 -2.09 21.10 -2.33
C PRO A 957 -2.43 19.69 -1.80
N ARG A 958 -3.36 19.58 -0.84
CA ARG A 958 -3.70 18.26 -0.28
C ARG A 958 -4.32 17.34 -1.35
N GLY A 959 -3.81 16.11 -1.40
CA GLY A 959 -4.25 15.02 -2.27
C GLY A 959 -3.44 13.75 -2.01
N LYS A 960 -3.88 12.60 -2.53
CA LYS A 960 -3.14 11.33 -2.40
C LYS A 960 -2.13 11.21 -3.56
N PRO A 961 -0.82 11.07 -3.31
CA PRO A 961 0.15 10.79 -4.36
C PRO A 961 -0.23 9.56 -5.19
N ARG A 962 -0.12 9.65 -6.52
CA ARG A 962 -0.36 8.52 -7.43
C ARG A 962 0.98 8.00 -7.99
N PRO A 963 1.43 6.79 -7.58
CA PRO A 963 2.62 6.16 -8.16
C PRO A 963 2.32 5.56 -9.54
N GLY A 964 3.37 5.09 -10.24
CA GLY A 964 3.22 4.42 -11.53
C GLY A 964 3.16 5.37 -12.74
N TYR A 965 3.82 6.53 -12.64
CA TYR A 965 4.07 7.44 -13.76
C TYR A 965 5.55 7.40 -14.17
N TRP A 966 5.81 7.68 -15.45
CA TRP A 966 7.11 7.72 -16.11
C TRP A 966 7.28 9.07 -16.82
N LEU A 967 8.50 9.61 -16.86
CA LEU A 967 8.81 10.79 -17.68
C LEU A 967 9.13 10.37 -19.12
N THR A 968 8.58 11.10 -20.09
CA THR A 968 9.06 11.11 -21.49
C THR A 968 10.48 11.68 -21.61
N ASP A 969 11.17 11.45 -22.73
CA ASP A 969 12.46 12.10 -23.02
C ASP A 969 12.39 13.63 -22.92
N GLU A 970 11.29 14.25 -23.37
CA GLU A 970 11.09 15.70 -23.23
C GLU A 970 10.87 16.10 -21.77
N GLY A 971 10.05 15.36 -21.01
CA GLY A 971 9.88 15.57 -19.56
C GLY A 971 11.15 15.39 -18.75
N LEU A 972 12.05 14.50 -19.16
CA LEU A 972 13.38 14.37 -18.54
C LEU A 972 14.25 15.59 -18.87
N ARG A 973 14.30 16.07 -20.12
CA ARG A 973 15.06 17.30 -20.47
C ARG A 973 14.58 18.51 -19.68
N ASP A 974 13.27 18.69 -19.56
CA ASP A 974 12.64 19.74 -18.75
C ASP A 974 13.17 19.65 -17.30
N TYR A 975 13.08 18.47 -16.68
CA TYR A 975 13.56 18.22 -15.32
C TYR A 975 15.08 18.44 -15.14
N LEU A 976 15.91 17.96 -16.08
CA LEU A 976 17.38 18.14 -16.01
C LEU A 976 17.76 19.63 -16.09
N ALA A 977 16.94 20.47 -16.73
CA ALA A 977 17.06 21.92 -16.75
C ALA A 977 16.45 22.65 -15.53
N GLY A 978 15.94 21.90 -14.53
CA GLY A 978 15.25 22.48 -13.38
C GLY A 978 13.85 23.01 -13.70
N ILE A 979 13.33 22.76 -14.90
CA ILE A 979 11.97 23.11 -15.32
C ILE A 979 11.03 22.01 -14.83
N LEU A 980 9.90 22.39 -14.23
CA LEU A 980 8.92 21.43 -13.71
C LEU A 980 8.14 20.79 -14.88
N PRO A 981 8.20 19.45 -15.08
CA PRO A 981 7.54 18.82 -16.24
C PRO A 981 6.02 18.91 -16.20
N GLY A 982 5.41 19.14 -17.36
CA GLY A 982 3.96 19.17 -17.53
C GLY A 982 3.30 17.78 -17.39
N ALA A 983 1.98 17.77 -17.14
CA ALA A 983 1.20 16.54 -17.01
C ALA A 983 1.15 15.72 -18.32
N ASP A 984 1.26 16.39 -19.46
CA ASP A 984 1.40 15.84 -20.81
C ASP A 984 2.74 15.13 -21.04
N ARG A 985 3.74 15.40 -20.20
CA ARG A 985 5.05 14.74 -20.23
C ARG A 985 5.10 13.39 -19.52
N LEU A 986 3.99 12.98 -18.90
CA LEU A 986 3.86 11.76 -18.10
C LEU A 986 3.23 10.60 -18.89
N VAL A 987 3.63 9.36 -18.58
CA VAL A 987 2.98 8.13 -19.07
C VAL A 987 2.72 7.18 -17.90
N ARG A 988 1.56 6.51 -17.84
CA ARG A 988 1.24 5.58 -16.73
C ARG A 988 1.69 4.16 -17.05
N SER A 989 2.12 3.40 -16.05
CA SER A 989 2.48 1.97 -16.19
C SER A 989 1.38 1.12 -16.82
N ALA A 990 0.11 1.40 -16.53
CA ALA A 990 -1.04 0.67 -17.10
C ALA A 990 -1.21 0.92 -18.61
N ASP A 991 -0.74 2.06 -19.12
CA ASP A 991 -0.71 2.39 -20.55
C ASP A 991 0.56 1.83 -21.23
N LEU A 992 1.41 1.08 -20.50
CA LEU A 992 2.66 0.49 -21.00
C LEU A 992 2.71 -1.05 -20.91
N TRP A 993 2.15 -1.66 -19.85
CA TRP A 993 2.09 -3.12 -19.72
C TRP A 993 0.93 -3.63 -18.85
N GLY A 994 0.54 -4.88 -19.10
CA GLY A 994 -0.32 -5.69 -18.25
C GLY A 994 0.45 -6.75 -17.45
N ARG A 995 -0.24 -7.36 -16.46
CA ARG A 995 0.24 -8.50 -15.67
C ARG A 995 -0.66 -9.71 -15.92
N GLU A 996 -0.07 -10.87 -16.16
CA GLU A 996 -0.75 -12.16 -16.37
C GLU A 996 -0.27 -13.16 -15.30
N PHE A 997 -1.17 -14.00 -14.78
CA PHE A 997 -0.82 -15.07 -13.83
C PHE A 997 -0.99 -16.44 -14.48
N ARG A 998 0.14 -17.13 -14.70
CA ARG A 998 0.18 -18.46 -15.34
C ARG A 998 0.44 -19.54 -14.29
N PRO A 999 -0.46 -20.52 -14.11
CA PRO A 999 -0.17 -21.68 -13.27
C PRO A 999 0.92 -22.53 -13.91
N GLY A 1000 1.79 -23.11 -13.09
CA GLY A 1000 2.89 -23.98 -13.50
C GLY A 1000 2.94 -25.24 -12.63
N ILE A 1001 3.53 -26.30 -13.19
CA ILE A 1001 3.77 -27.57 -12.50
C ILE A 1001 5.23 -27.59 -12.05
N GLY A 1002 5.47 -27.79 -10.76
CA GLY A 1002 6.80 -27.96 -10.20
C GLY A 1002 7.47 -29.20 -10.78
N LEU A 1003 8.76 -29.10 -11.08
CA LEU A 1003 9.55 -30.21 -11.60
C LEU A 1003 10.46 -30.77 -10.51
N ASP A 1004 10.72 -32.06 -10.56
CA ASP A 1004 11.82 -32.65 -9.81
C ASP A 1004 13.18 -32.16 -10.35
N GLY A 1005 14.14 -31.92 -9.46
CA GLY A 1005 15.40 -31.26 -9.78
C GLY A 1005 16.39 -32.13 -10.56
N GLU A 1006 16.36 -33.45 -10.36
CA GLU A 1006 17.30 -34.40 -10.95
C GLU A 1006 16.70 -35.08 -12.18
N THR A 1007 15.47 -35.57 -12.06
CA THR A 1007 14.77 -36.33 -13.12
C THR A 1007 14.02 -35.44 -14.11
N ARG A 1008 13.73 -34.18 -13.76
CA ARG A 1008 12.95 -33.20 -14.55
C ARG A 1008 11.51 -33.65 -14.87
N THR A 1009 10.98 -34.65 -14.18
CA THR A 1009 9.56 -35.02 -14.27
C THR A 1009 8.69 -33.99 -13.55
N ALA A 1010 7.37 -34.03 -13.80
CA ALA A 1010 6.42 -33.35 -12.93
C ALA A 1010 6.51 -33.91 -11.50
N ARG A 1011 6.41 -33.03 -10.51
CA ARG A 1011 6.30 -33.39 -9.10
C ARG A 1011 4.82 -33.33 -8.70
N ASP A 1012 4.27 -34.45 -8.27
CA ASP A 1012 2.84 -34.56 -7.99
C ASP A 1012 2.38 -33.58 -6.89
N GLY A 1013 1.16 -33.06 -7.03
CA GLY A 1013 0.61 -31.99 -6.18
C GLY A 1013 1.28 -30.60 -6.29
N ALA A 1014 2.44 -30.45 -6.94
CA ALA A 1014 3.24 -29.24 -6.90
C ALA A 1014 2.82 -28.13 -7.88
N LEU A 1015 1.59 -27.61 -7.74
CA LEU A 1015 1.18 -26.43 -8.51
C LEU A 1015 1.72 -25.13 -7.90
N PHE A 1016 2.43 -24.34 -8.72
CA PHE A 1016 2.83 -22.96 -8.41
C PHE A 1016 2.15 -21.97 -9.37
N THR A 1017 2.27 -20.67 -9.13
CA THR A 1017 1.86 -19.62 -10.07
C THR A 1017 3.03 -18.70 -10.38
N SER A 1018 3.17 -18.30 -11.64
CA SER A 1018 4.17 -17.34 -12.10
C SER A 1018 3.48 -16.09 -12.63
N GLU A 1019 4.02 -14.92 -12.31
CA GLU A 1019 3.62 -13.66 -12.89
C GLU A 1019 4.42 -13.38 -14.17
N HIS A 1020 3.72 -12.94 -15.22
CA HIS A 1020 4.29 -12.56 -16.50
C HIS A 1020 3.86 -11.13 -16.84
N ILE A 1021 4.80 -10.35 -17.36
CA ILE A 1021 4.58 -8.99 -17.87
C ILE A 1021 4.31 -9.08 -19.38
N THR A 1022 3.16 -8.56 -19.80
CA THR A 1022 2.81 -8.40 -21.21
C THR A 1022 2.92 -6.93 -21.56
N LEU A 1023 3.93 -6.53 -22.32
CA LEU A 1023 4.05 -5.17 -22.85
C LEU A 1023 2.95 -4.92 -23.89
N HIS A 1024 2.44 -3.68 -23.99
CA HIS A 1024 1.54 -3.30 -25.08
C HIS A 1024 2.29 -3.12 -26.40
N ASP A 1025 1.55 -3.11 -27.52
CA ASP A 1025 2.13 -2.94 -28.85
C ASP A 1025 3.00 -1.68 -28.95
N GLY A 1026 4.19 -1.83 -29.54
CA GLY A 1026 5.18 -0.76 -29.68
C GLY A 1026 6.00 -0.44 -28.42
N VAL A 1027 5.70 -1.05 -27.27
CA VAL A 1027 6.49 -0.88 -26.03
C VAL A 1027 7.66 -1.88 -25.99
N GLY A 1028 8.78 -1.45 -25.44
CA GLY A 1028 10.01 -2.23 -25.31
C GLY A 1028 11.00 -1.57 -24.35
N PHE A 1029 12.28 -1.86 -24.51
CA PHE A 1029 13.37 -1.28 -23.70
C PHE A 1029 14.43 -0.65 -24.61
N LEU A 1030 14.97 0.49 -24.20
CA LEU A 1030 16.18 1.06 -24.79
C LEU A 1030 17.38 0.62 -23.96
N VAL A 1031 18.37 0.00 -24.59
CA VAL A 1031 19.58 -0.53 -23.95
C VAL A 1031 20.80 -0.02 -24.70
N GLY A 1032 21.75 0.58 -23.98
CA GLY A 1032 22.98 1.14 -24.53
C GLY A 1032 24.21 0.39 -24.04
N PHE A 1033 25.12 0.05 -24.95
CA PHE A 1033 26.39 -0.59 -24.61
C PHE A 1033 27.59 0.22 -25.11
N SER A 1034 28.64 0.20 -24.31
CA SER A 1034 30.00 0.63 -24.65
C SER A 1034 30.95 -0.57 -24.59
N GLY A 1035 32.00 -0.59 -25.41
CA GLY A 1035 32.99 -1.68 -25.42
C GLY A 1035 32.48 -2.99 -26.04
N ASP A 1036 31.48 -2.92 -26.91
CA ASP A 1036 31.03 -4.06 -27.72
C ASP A 1036 31.98 -4.35 -28.89
N HIS A 1037 32.80 -3.37 -29.29
CA HIS A 1037 33.75 -3.43 -30.40
C HIS A 1037 33.13 -3.89 -31.74
N GLY A 1038 31.86 -3.54 -31.98
CA GLY A 1038 31.10 -3.92 -33.18
C GLY A 1038 30.55 -5.35 -33.16
N GLN A 1039 30.80 -6.13 -32.11
CA GLN A 1039 30.36 -7.53 -32.04
C GLN A 1039 28.85 -7.70 -31.97
N LEU A 1040 28.09 -6.71 -31.49
CA LEU A 1040 26.65 -6.87 -31.33
C LEU A 1040 25.90 -6.96 -32.67
N GLY A 1041 26.30 -6.20 -33.69
CA GLY A 1041 25.59 -6.09 -34.96
C GLY A 1041 24.31 -5.24 -34.87
N ASP A 1042 23.73 -4.88 -36.01
CA ASP A 1042 22.62 -3.91 -36.07
C ASP A 1042 21.26 -4.50 -35.66
N ASP A 1043 21.06 -5.82 -35.71
CA ASP A 1043 19.87 -6.51 -35.19
C ASP A 1043 20.20 -7.92 -34.69
N GLY A 1044 19.22 -8.58 -34.05
CA GLY A 1044 19.34 -9.98 -33.64
C GLY A 1044 18.25 -10.48 -32.69
N LEU A 1045 18.42 -11.73 -32.23
CA LEU A 1045 17.51 -12.45 -31.34
C LEU A 1045 18.23 -12.81 -30.03
N LEU A 1046 17.64 -12.43 -28.88
CA LEU A 1046 18.10 -12.85 -27.55
C LEU A 1046 17.00 -13.57 -26.76
N ARG A 1047 17.43 -14.27 -25.71
CA ARG A 1047 16.57 -14.87 -24.69
C ARG A 1047 16.50 -13.93 -23.48
N LEU A 1048 15.36 -13.29 -23.28
CA LEU A 1048 15.16 -12.29 -22.23
C LEU A 1048 14.45 -12.88 -21.00
N ALA A 1049 14.74 -12.30 -19.83
CA ALA A 1049 14.13 -12.61 -18.54
C ALA A 1049 14.36 -14.07 -18.08
N GLY A 1050 13.79 -14.46 -16.93
CA GLY A 1050 14.19 -15.68 -16.23
C GLY A 1050 13.81 -17.00 -16.92
N ASP A 1051 12.82 -16.95 -17.82
CA ASP A 1051 12.41 -18.11 -18.63
C ASP A 1051 13.08 -18.12 -20.02
N GLY A 1052 13.87 -17.07 -20.33
CA GLY A 1052 14.56 -16.92 -21.60
C GLY A 1052 13.61 -16.88 -22.80
N ARG A 1053 12.55 -16.06 -22.72
CA ARG A 1053 11.57 -15.83 -23.79
C ARG A 1053 12.24 -15.07 -24.95
N ALA A 1054 11.76 -15.28 -26.18
CA ALA A 1054 12.35 -14.61 -27.34
C ALA A 1054 12.08 -13.10 -27.33
N ALA A 1055 13.12 -12.31 -27.57
CA ALA A 1055 13.02 -10.88 -27.88
C ALA A 1055 13.96 -10.55 -29.04
N VAL A 1056 13.54 -9.62 -29.89
CA VAL A 1056 14.41 -9.04 -30.93
C VAL A 1056 15.10 -7.79 -30.37
N TRP A 1057 16.33 -7.53 -30.82
CA TRP A 1057 16.93 -6.20 -30.72
C TRP A 1057 17.10 -5.59 -32.12
N SER A 1058 17.09 -4.27 -32.17
CA SER A 1058 17.36 -3.47 -33.37
C SER A 1058 18.11 -2.21 -32.95
N ARG A 1059 19.18 -1.86 -33.64
CA ARG A 1059 19.97 -0.65 -33.39
C ARG A 1059 19.14 0.57 -33.78
N VAL A 1060 19.22 1.62 -32.98
CA VAL A 1060 18.42 2.84 -33.15
C VAL A 1060 19.27 4.08 -32.89
N GLU A 1061 19.02 5.13 -33.67
CA GLU A 1061 19.53 6.47 -33.36
C GLU A 1061 18.66 7.08 -32.26
N TRP A 1062 19.08 6.92 -31.01
CA TRP A 1062 18.50 7.58 -29.84
C TRP A 1062 19.60 8.30 -29.06
N LEU A 1063 19.35 9.56 -28.72
CA LEU A 1063 20.26 10.37 -27.91
C LEU A 1063 19.71 10.44 -26.49
N VAL A 1064 20.55 10.05 -25.53
CA VAL A 1064 20.30 10.23 -24.10
C VAL A 1064 20.00 11.72 -23.83
N PRO A 1065 18.96 12.06 -23.04
CA PRO A 1065 18.80 13.40 -22.52
C PRO A 1065 20.00 13.81 -21.64
N GLU A 1066 20.87 14.67 -22.16
CA GLU A 1066 22.03 15.22 -21.44
C GLU A 1066 21.68 16.41 -20.55
N PRO A 1067 22.48 16.70 -19.49
CA PRO A 1067 22.33 17.92 -18.71
C PRO A 1067 22.56 19.18 -19.57
N PRO A 1068 21.84 20.28 -19.31
CA PRO A 1068 22.02 21.51 -20.09
C PRO A 1068 23.27 22.28 -19.66
N ALA A 1069 23.84 23.03 -20.61
CA ALA A 1069 25.05 23.84 -20.43
C ALA A 1069 24.97 24.88 -19.29
N GLN A 1070 23.76 25.18 -18.79
CA GLN A 1070 23.52 26.03 -17.61
C GLN A 1070 24.18 25.48 -16.33
N PHE A 1071 24.42 24.16 -16.24
CA PHE A 1071 25.18 23.56 -15.13
C PHE A 1071 26.62 24.10 -15.03
N ALA A 1072 27.23 24.52 -16.15
CA ALA A 1072 28.64 24.94 -16.23
C ALA A 1072 29.01 26.14 -15.32
N THR A 1073 28.03 26.87 -14.78
CA THR A 1073 28.23 27.99 -13.83
C THR A 1073 27.62 27.77 -12.45
N ALA A 1074 26.89 26.67 -12.21
CA ALA A 1074 26.13 26.47 -10.98
C ALA A 1074 27.02 26.18 -9.74
N ARG A 1075 26.56 26.59 -8.54
CA ARG A 1075 27.09 26.14 -7.23
C ARG A 1075 26.19 25.12 -6.53
N ARG A 1076 25.00 24.86 -7.08
CA ARG A 1076 24.00 23.90 -6.59
C ARG A 1076 23.61 22.94 -7.72
N PHE A 1077 23.38 21.68 -7.39
CA PHE A 1077 22.92 20.68 -8.35
C PHE A 1077 22.16 19.56 -7.66
N LYS A 1078 21.43 18.77 -8.45
CA LYS A 1078 20.87 17.48 -8.03
C LYS A 1078 21.57 16.35 -8.76
N VAL A 1079 21.49 15.17 -8.17
CA VAL A 1079 21.87 13.89 -8.77
C VAL A 1079 20.65 12.98 -8.73
N VAL A 1080 20.30 12.38 -9.86
CA VAL A 1080 19.22 11.39 -9.95
C VAL A 1080 19.77 10.04 -10.38
N MET A 1081 19.38 8.97 -9.69
CA MET A 1081 19.75 7.60 -10.06
C MET A 1081 18.98 7.14 -11.30
N LYS A 1082 19.68 6.71 -12.35
CA LYS A 1082 19.07 6.12 -13.57
C LYS A 1082 18.82 4.63 -13.39
N THR A 1083 19.70 3.98 -12.66
CA THR A 1083 19.67 2.54 -12.32
C THR A 1083 19.86 2.37 -10.82
N PRO A 1084 19.50 1.22 -10.22
CA PRO A 1084 19.69 1.00 -8.79
C PRO A 1084 21.13 1.21 -8.33
N GLY A 1085 21.31 1.90 -7.20
CA GLY A 1085 22.60 2.22 -6.60
C GLY A 1085 22.98 1.23 -5.50
N ILE A 1086 24.05 0.48 -5.70
CA ILE A 1086 24.64 -0.44 -4.73
C ILE A 1086 25.85 0.26 -4.11
N PHE A 1087 25.70 0.76 -2.90
CA PHE A 1087 26.74 1.53 -2.21
C PHE A 1087 27.21 0.85 -0.93
N SER A 1088 28.48 1.08 -0.56
CA SER A 1088 29.12 0.55 0.65
C SER A 1088 28.41 0.98 1.94
N SER A 1089 27.83 2.19 1.95
CA SER A 1089 27.09 2.77 3.06
C SER A 1089 25.56 2.66 2.89
N GLY A 1090 25.08 1.77 2.01
CA GLY A 1090 23.66 1.49 1.81
C GLY A 1090 22.94 2.60 1.07
N TRP A 1091 22.33 3.54 1.81
CA TRP A 1091 21.60 4.67 1.25
C TRP A 1091 22.50 5.81 0.74
N LEU A 1092 23.72 5.91 1.28
CA LEU A 1092 24.65 7.00 0.99
C LEU A 1092 25.59 6.59 -0.16
N PRO A 1093 25.64 7.35 -1.27
CA PRO A 1093 26.56 7.09 -2.37
C PRO A 1093 28.03 7.07 -1.95
N ASP A 1094 28.78 6.16 -2.56
CA ASP A 1094 30.23 6.08 -2.39
C ASP A 1094 30.90 7.40 -2.83
N GLY A 1095 31.99 7.78 -2.16
CA GLY A 1095 32.65 9.08 -2.34
C GLY A 1095 32.02 10.23 -1.53
N ILE A 1096 30.89 10.01 -0.85
CA ILE A 1096 30.38 10.94 0.16
C ILE A 1096 30.87 10.50 1.55
N LEU A 1097 31.65 11.35 2.21
CA LEU A 1097 32.17 11.13 3.55
C LEU A 1097 31.41 11.98 4.57
N ARG A 1098 31.25 11.46 5.79
CA ARG A 1098 30.71 12.20 6.93
C ARG A 1098 31.84 12.97 7.62
N ASP A 1099 31.65 14.27 7.81
CA ASP A 1099 32.59 15.18 8.46
C ASP A 1099 31.84 15.91 9.60
N GLY A 1100 31.93 15.36 10.81
CA GLY A 1100 31.10 15.76 11.95
C GLY A 1100 29.61 15.49 11.69
N GLU A 1101 28.82 16.55 11.54
CA GLU A 1101 27.40 16.49 11.16
C GLU A 1101 27.17 16.74 9.66
N ALA A 1102 28.18 17.17 8.92
CA ALA A 1102 28.09 17.41 7.48
C ALA A 1102 28.35 16.13 6.69
N PHE A 1103 27.81 16.08 5.47
CA PHE A 1103 28.11 15.05 4.47
C PHE A 1103 28.74 15.74 3.26
N GLN A 1104 29.95 15.35 2.89
CA GLN A 1104 30.72 15.95 1.78
C GLN A 1104 31.03 14.92 0.71
N LEU A 1105 30.59 15.18 -0.52
CA LEU A 1105 31.11 14.54 -1.71
C LEU A 1105 32.57 14.98 -1.90
N ARG A 1106 33.50 14.02 -1.96
CA ARG A 1106 34.91 14.26 -2.25
C ARG A 1106 35.33 13.37 -3.43
N LEU A 1107 35.52 13.99 -4.58
CA LEU A 1107 36.00 13.36 -5.81
C LEU A 1107 37.36 13.97 -6.21
N PRO A 1108 38.16 13.29 -7.04
CA PRO A 1108 39.41 13.86 -7.56
C PRO A 1108 39.16 15.21 -8.24
N GLY A 1109 39.69 16.29 -7.67
CA GLY A 1109 39.54 17.66 -8.19
C GLY A 1109 38.17 18.33 -7.95
N CYS A 1110 37.25 17.74 -7.18
CA CYS A 1110 35.91 18.29 -6.96
C CYS A 1110 35.35 17.98 -5.55
N ARG A 1111 34.76 18.98 -4.87
CA ARG A 1111 34.01 18.81 -3.60
C ARG A 1111 32.64 19.48 -3.65
N ALA A 1112 31.68 18.92 -2.92
CA ALA A 1112 30.35 19.52 -2.70
C ALA A 1112 29.74 18.98 -1.40
N ARG A 1113 28.76 19.69 -0.82
CA ARG A 1113 28.06 19.29 0.41
C ARG A 1113 26.68 18.71 0.11
N LEU A 1114 26.41 17.50 0.57
CA LEU A 1114 25.07 16.89 0.53
C LEU A 1114 24.18 17.54 1.60
N VAL A 1115 23.06 18.13 1.19
CA VAL A 1115 22.16 18.88 2.10
C VAL A 1115 20.76 18.28 2.25
N ALA A 1116 20.29 17.52 1.27
CA ALA A 1116 19.04 16.76 1.32
C ALA A 1116 19.11 15.54 0.38
N ALA A 1117 18.24 14.56 0.59
CA ALA A 1117 18.03 13.45 -0.35
C ALA A 1117 16.59 12.93 -0.26
N ALA A 1118 16.03 12.51 -1.39
CA ALA A 1118 14.72 11.88 -1.52
C ALA A 1118 14.94 10.45 -2.05
N ILE A 1119 14.76 9.47 -1.17
CA ILE A 1119 15.12 8.07 -1.37
C ILE A 1119 13.89 7.22 -1.00
N PRO A 1120 13.21 6.59 -1.98
CA PRO A 1120 12.13 5.64 -1.72
C PRO A 1120 12.63 4.42 -0.94
N ARG A 1121 11.72 3.52 -0.55
CA ARG A 1121 12.12 2.25 0.11
C ARG A 1121 13.10 1.49 -0.79
N HIS A 1122 14.19 1.00 -0.20
CA HIS A 1122 15.23 0.23 -0.89
C HIS A 1122 14.68 -0.95 -1.72
N GLU A 1123 15.28 -1.15 -2.89
CA GLU A 1123 15.15 -2.36 -3.69
C GLU A 1123 16.14 -3.44 -3.18
N LEU A 1124 15.97 -4.69 -3.65
CA LEU A 1124 16.92 -5.77 -3.38
C LEU A 1124 17.53 -6.26 -4.70
N VAL A 1125 18.81 -5.98 -4.91
CA VAL A 1125 19.56 -6.49 -6.06
C VAL A 1125 20.24 -7.80 -5.69
N SER A 1126 19.97 -8.84 -6.46
CA SER A 1126 20.58 -10.17 -6.34
C SER A 1126 21.04 -10.66 -7.73
N GLY A 1127 21.03 -11.97 -7.98
CA GLY A 1127 21.28 -12.57 -9.29
C GLY A 1127 21.75 -14.02 -9.17
N TRP A 1128 22.06 -14.65 -10.30
CA TRP A 1128 22.71 -15.95 -10.36
C TRP A 1128 24.13 -15.83 -10.90
N ASP A 1129 25.05 -16.62 -10.37
CA ASP A 1129 26.39 -16.85 -10.90
C ASP A 1129 26.39 -18.23 -11.56
N LEU A 1130 26.35 -18.24 -12.90
CA LEU A 1130 26.36 -19.48 -13.68
C LEU A 1130 27.67 -20.24 -13.53
N ALA A 1131 28.80 -19.54 -13.41
CA ALA A 1131 30.13 -20.15 -13.35
C ALA A 1131 30.45 -20.77 -11.98
N ARG A 1132 29.71 -20.39 -10.93
CA ARG A 1132 29.73 -21.03 -9.60
C ARG A 1132 28.51 -21.90 -9.31
N TRP A 1133 27.52 -21.91 -10.21
CA TRP A 1133 26.19 -22.48 -10.00
C TRP A 1133 25.54 -22.09 -8.66
N ALA A 1134 25.63 -20.79 -8.33
CA ALA A 1134 25.26 -20.28 -7.01
C ALA A 1134 24.54 -18.91 -7.09
N PRO A 1135 23.72 -18.54 -6.09
CA PRO A 1135 23.16 -17.19 -6.00
C PRO A 1135 24.27 -16.14 -5.76
N LYS A 1136 24.20 -15.01 -6.46
CA LYS A 1136 25.01 -13.82 -6.14
C LYS A 1136 24.57 -13.26 -4.78
N PRO A 1137 25.47 -12.60 -4.02
CA PRO A 1137 25.09 -11.88 -2.81
C PRO A 1137 23.94 -10.91 -3.10
N ALA A 1138 22.89 -10.95 -2.27
CA ALA A 1138 21.83 -9.97 -2.33
C ALA A 1138 22.23 -8.75 -1.50
N ARG A 1139 21.95 -7.56 -2.03
CA ARG A 1139 22.23 -6.27 -1.41
C ARG A 1139 21.01 -5.37 -1.51
N ARG A 1140 20.77 -4.58 -0.46
CA ARG A 1140 19.87 -3.42 -0.54
C ARG A 1140 20.45 -2.42 -1.53
N ALA A 1141 19.62 -1.86 -2.40
CA ALA A 1141 20.00 -0.84 -3.37
C ALA A 1141 19.09 0.39 -3.26
N VAL A 1142 19.68 1.55 -3.51
CA VAL A 1142 18.97 2.82 -3.72
C VAL A 1142 18.15 2.71 -5.00
N PRO A 1143 16.83 2.91 -4.98
CA PRO A 1143 15.97 2.78 -6.16
C PRO A 1143 16.34 3.72 -7.31
N ALA A 1144 16.03 3.31 -8.55
CA ALA A 1144 16.04 4.23 -9.67
C ALA A 1144 15.05 5.40 -9.43
N GLY A 1145 15.40 6.59 -9.90
CA GLY A 1145 14.69 7.84 -9.60
C GLY A 1145 15.07 8.51 -8.28
N SER A 1146 15.83 7.87 -7.37
CA SER A 1146 16.25 8.51 -6.11
C SER A 1146 17.09 9.77 -6.36
N VAL A 1147 16.90 10.81 -5.54
CA VAL A 1147 17.46 12.17 -5.75
C VAL A 1147 18.32 12.61 -4.58
N TYR A 1148 19.47 13.23 -4.86
CA TYR A 1148 20.36 13.84 -3.87
C TYR A 1148 20.61 15.31 -4.25
N TRP A 1149 20.56 16.22 -3.28
CA TRP A 1149 20.81 17.66 -3.48
C TRP A 1149 22.14 18.09 -2.88
N PHE A 1150 22.95 18.76 -3.70
CA PHE A 1150 24.25 19.27 -3.32
C PHE A 1150 24.31 20.79 -3.43
N ASP A 1151 24.88 21.43 -2.40
CA ASP A 1151 25.32 22.82 -2.47
C ASP A 1151 26.83 22.95 -2.22
N ASP A 1152 27.34 24.17 -2.37
CA ASP A 1152 28.75 24.51 -2.19
C ASP A 1152 29.73 23.70 -3.08
N LEU A 1153 29.36 23.56 -4.37
CA LEU A 1153 30.22 22.94 -5.38
C LEU A 1153 31.49 23.78 -5.62
N GLU A 1154 32.66 23.15 -5.45
CA GLU A 1154 33.99 23.69 -5.75
C GLU A 1154 34.83 22.68 -6.52
N GLY A 1155 35.64 23.16 -7.47
CA GLY A 1155 36.55 22.35 -8.28
C GLY A 1155 36.13 22.20 -9.74
N ASP A 1156 36.63 21.17 -10.40
CA ASP A 1156 36.37 20.93 -11.83
C ASP A 1156 35.03 20.23 -12.09
N ARG A 1157 34.21 20.84 -12.94
CA ARG A 1157 32.92 20.30 -13.38
C ARG A 1157 33.08 19.16 -14.39
N ALA A 1158 34.15 19.13 -15.19
CA ALA A 1158 34.40 18.02 -16.11
C ALA A 1158 34.79 16.73 -15.35
N ALA A 1159 35.54 16.84 -14.26
CA ALA A 1159 35.77 15.74 -13.32
C ALA A 1159 34.46 15.22 -12.68
N LEU A 1160 33.52 16.11 -12.34
CA LEU A 1160 32.18 15.72 -11.90
C LEU A 1160 31.41 14.98 -13.02
N GLU A 1161 31.26 15.59 -14.20
CA GLU A 1161 30.54 14.99 -15.32
C GLU A 1161 31.09 13.61 -15.71
N GLY A 1162 32.42 13.43 -15.72
CA GLY A 1162 33.06 12.14 -15.95
C GLY A 1162 32.75 11.10 -14.86
N ALA A 1163 32.87 11.47 -13.58
CA ALA A 1163 32.58 10.56 -12.47
C ALA A 1163 31.11 10.10 -12.43
N PHE A 1164 30.17 11.00 -12.71
CA PHE A 1164 28.74 10.66 -12.71
C PHE A 1164 28.31 9.93 -13.99
N GLY A 1165 28.91 10.24 -15.15
CA GLY A 1165 28.71 9.49 -16.40
C GLY A 1165 29.21 8.05 -16.31
N GLU A 1166 30.24 7.79 -15.52
CA GLU A 1166 30.72 6.44 -15.18
C GLU A 1166 29.96 5.78 -14.01
N GLY A 1167 29.00 6.48 -13.39
CA GLY A 1167 28.29 6.03 -12.20
C GLY A 1167 29.11 6.13 -10.91
N LEU A 1168 28.42 6.26 -9.77
CA LEU A 1168 29.07 6.47 -8.47
C LEU A 1168 29.62 5.17 -7.89
N TRP A 1169 30.93 5.13 -7.64
CA TRP A 1169 31.64 3.97 -7.06
C TRP A 1169 32.73 4.43 -6.10
N GLY A 1170 33.00 3.62 -5.07
CA GLY A 1170 34.18 3.78 -4.22
C GLY A 1170 35.48 3.38 -4.92
N GLU A 1171 36.60 3.50 -4.20
CA GLU A 1171 37.96 3.23 -4.70
C GLU A 1171 38.15 1.84 -5.32
N VAL A 1172 37.40 0.84 -4.82
CA VAL A 1172 37.40 -0.54 -5.33
C VAL A 1172 35.97 -0.93 -5.76
N PRO A 1173 35.54 -0.60 -7.00
CA PRO A 1173 34.23 -0.98 -7.52
C PRO A 1173 34.09 -2.50 -7.68
N ASP A 1174 32.88 -3.02 -7.51
CA ASP A 1174 32.52 -4.36 -7.96
C ASP A 1174 32.53 -4.39 -9.50
N PRO A 1175 33.51 -5.03 -10.16
CA PRO A 1175 33.69 -4.87 -11.60
C PRO A 1175 32.57 -5.55 -12.39
N VAL A 1176 31.96 -6.61 -11.83
CA VAL A 1176 30.82 -7.30 -12.43
C VAL A 1176 29.61 -6.37 -12.40
N ARG A 1177 29.27 -5.79 -11.24
CA ARG A 1177 28.15 -4.84 -11.14
C ARG A 1177 28.38 -3.55 -11.95
N ARG A 1178 29.62 -3.08 -12.09
CA ARG A 1178 29.99 -1.95 -12.96
C ARG A 1178 29.84 -2.28 -14.45
N SER A 1179 30.08 -3.53 -14.86
CA SER A 1179 29.80 -4.01 -16.23
C SER A 1179 28.31 -4.23 -16.50
N GLU A 1180 27.56 -4.70 -15.49
CA GLU A 1180 26.11 -4.90 -15.54
C GLU A 1180 25.30 -3.59 -15.61
N GLY A 1181 25.94 -2.44 -15.35
CA GLY A 1181 25.33 -1.11 -15.47
C GLY A 1181 24.52 -0.67 -14.23
N TYR A 1182 24.99 -1.02 -13.03
CA TYR A 1182 24.48 -0.42 -11.78
C TYR A 1182 25.13 0.94 -11.48
N ASN A 1183 24.57 1.67 -10.51
CA ASN A 1183 25.07 2.96 -10.00
C ASN A 1183 25.10 4.11 -11.04
N LEU A 1184 24.54 3.92 -12.24
CA LEU A 1184 24.41 4.97 -13.24
C LEU A 1184 23.43 6.05 -12.76
N CYS A 1185 23.81 7.31 -12.97
CA CYS A 1185 23.10 8.49 -12.49
C CYS A 1185 23.18 9.64 -13.52
N GLN A 1186 22.53 10.76 -13.20
CA GLN A 1186 22.49 11.95 -14.04
C GLN A 1186 22.49 13.22 -13.18
N ILE A 1187 23.19 14.25 -13.63
CA ILE A 1187 23.21 15.58 -13.01
C ILE A 1187 22.00 16.37 -13.51
N ALA A 1188 21.30 17.04 -12.60
CA ALA A 1188 20.21 17.96 -12.93
C ALA A 1188 20.46 19.33 -12.28
N CYS A 1189 20.00 20.40 -12.92
CA CYS A 1189 20.08 21.73 -12.36
C CYS A 1189 19.23 21.82 -11.07
N TRP A 1190 19.83 22.36 -10.01
CA TRP A 1190 19.09 22.92 -8.88
C TRP A 1190 19.17 24.44 -9.03
N PRO A 1191 18.13 25.10 -9.59
CA PRO A 1191 18.11 26.55 -9.68
C PRO A 1191 18.12 27.18 -8.28
N ASP A 1192 18.73 28.35 -8.19
CA ASP A 1192 18.57 29.23 -7.04
C ASP A 1192 17.16 29.88 -7.12
N ASP A 1193 16.46 29.91 -5.98
CA ASP A 1193 15.13 30.51 -5.77
C ASP A 1193 15.21 32.04 -5.55
#